data_AF-D2QZF7-F1
#
_entry.id   AF-D2QZF7-F1
#
_cell.length_a   1.000
_cell.length_b   1.000
_cell.length_c   1.000
_cell.angle_alpha   90.00
_cell.angle_beta   90.00
_cell.angle_gamma   90.00
#
_symmetry.space_group_name_H-M   'P 1'
#
loop_
_entity.id
_entity.type
_entity.pdbx_description
1 polymer ?
#
loop_
_entity_poly.entity_id
_entity_poly.type
_entity_poly.pdbx_seq_one_letter_code
_entity_poly.pdbx_strand_id
1 'polypeptide(L)'
;MNVPPKELLITPSENESDLEQDIEQQPALAEIPLQPTGRFHYEPLLLVFVALAAGIVVDRCAKVAPSVWVTTAIVAAIAWGVLLTRGRDRAGSLALLLLTASLGGTWHHATWFVVEPNEIGLVLDESIRPMAVRAIAVHSPRWVPAPPPSAMRIVPKGEESELLVRVIAIRERNVWRSASGLASLDVEGHLEGVRAGDTLEMMVLASRPMQPLNPGDFDYAAWQRSRGIYCMMRAVRPECITKIKSGWAWSFSRIMSNIRERGSHLVRAHIATRRGTLASAVLLGTREQLDPQRNEDFLLTGTIHVLSISGIHVSLLAGGFWTLLRLGILPRRAALWSAIVLTLLYAVLIDAQPPVMRAAVLVAAVCLAMLVGRRALSWNSLALAGILVLVLNPASLFLAGPQLSFLAVAVMILMTPLMTAEDRREPLQKLIDQSRAWPVRAAKRALRWLWQMWLVGAAIWITSLPIVWQQYGLISPVGLLLNLVIMLPTATAMYSGFSLLLLAPISPLLGDYCGACCDGSLWLMELAIVWGKSLPASYFKTPPPPLWWTIASYLWPLPLLVLPRKLVPSWHTMGGFVFVWLLLGGCFALHLPERLQTRDMPLRCTFIAVGHGLSVLVEYPDGTTMLYDAGKVGAPVGAARAASSVMQSRGLVTLDRLVISHADADHFSGVPMLVSDHRARKIYTSPSMLAREEPAVRELREAIERSRTPTGHLAAGDQWTSGAAITRVLHPQADEVAERDNENSLVLAIEIGGRRILLTGDLEGRALEQLLAREALDADVVLAPHHGSPRSNPDGFASWCKPEVVVISGSRHPEDLPNIAEVTAAYEAHGSAVYHTQVDGSVTIEITPQGALQVSTFRQRTLPREASAAITPQ
;
A
#
# COMPACT_ATOMS: atom_id res chain seq x y z
N MET A 1 16.00 -61.59 51.08
CA MET A 1 16.93 -62.73 51.22
C MET A 1 17.21 -63.31 49.84
N ASN A 2 18.50 -63.44 49.51
CA ASN A 2 19.13 -64.48 48.68
C ASN A 2 18.50 -64.92 47.33
N VAL A 3 19.08 -64.43 46.22
CA VAL A 3 19.82 -65.12 45.12
C VAL A 3 19.79 -66.68 45.19
N PRO A 4 19.61 -67.48 44.10
CA PRO A 4 20.51 -67.49 42.92
C PRO A 4 19.95 -67.82 41.50
N PRO A 5 20.83 -67.74 40.45
CA PRO A 5 20.50 -67.75 39.02
C PRO A 5 20.83 -69.09 38.33
N LYS A 6 20.55 -69.22 37.02
CA LYS A 6 21.14 -70.26 36.16
C LYS A 6 21.50 -69.75 34.76
N GLU A 7 22.75 -69.99 34.40
CA GLU A 7 23.42 -69.73 33.13
C GLU A 7 23.18 -70.84 32.07
N LEU A 8 23.08 -70.39 30.82
CA LEU A 8 23.73 -70.83 29.57
C LEU A 8 24.58 -72.13 29.52
N LEU A 9 24.43 -72.88 28.41
CA LEU A 9 25.47 -73.31 27.43
C LEU A 9 25.13 -74.67 26.80
N ILE A 10 25.05 -74.77 25.45
CA ILE A 10 25.65 -75.87 24.64
C ILE A 10 26.03 -75.32 23.24
N THR A 11 27.20 -75.77 22.79
CA THR A 11 28.06 -75.50 21.61
C THR A 11 27.69 -76.37 20.36
N PRO A 12 28.42 -76.28 19.21
CA PRO A 12 27.92 -76.50 17.85
C PRO A 12 28.23 -77.88 17.23
N SER A 13 27.49 -78.27 16.18
CA SER A 13 27.94 -79.28 15.20
C SER A 13 27.31 -79.07 13.81
N GLU A 14 28.17 -78.84 12.83
CA GLU A 14 28.17 -79.27 11.42
C GLU A 14 26.86 -79.80 10.80
N ASN A 15 26.32 -79.06 9.82
CA ASN A 15 26.13 -79.54 8.45
C ASN A 15 25.62 -78.38 7.56
N GLU A 16 26.53 -77.85 6.76
CA GLU A 16 26.37 -76.63 5.95
C GLU A 16 25.79 -76.91 4.54
N SER A 17 25.07 -78.03 4.35
CA SER A 17 24.63 -78.50 3.02
C SER A 17 23.14 -78.77 2.84
N ASP A 18 22.31 -78.61 3.87
CA ASP A 18 20.87 -78.98 3.81
C ASP A 18 19.90 -77.79 3.92
N LEU A 19 20.41 -76.55 3.93
CA LEU A 19 19.57 -75.33 3.99
C LEU A 19 19.43 -74.58 2.65
N GLU A 20 20.15 -75.00 1.60
CA GLU A 20 20.10 -74.35 0.29
C GLU A 20 18.95 -74.82 -0.63
N GLN A 21 18.16 -75.82 -0.23
CA GLN A 21 17.07 -76.34 -1.07
C GLN A 21 15.65 -75.97 -0.62
N ASP A 22 15.47 -75.32 0.53
CA ASP A 22 14.15 -74.92 1.05
C ASP A 22 13.85 -73.40 0.91
N ILE A 23 14.70 -72.64 0.23
CA ILE A 23 14.53 -71.18 0.02
C ILE A 23 13.83 -70.86 -1.32
N GLU A 24 13.63 -71.84 -2.21
CA GLU A 24 13.19 -71.57 -3.59
C GLU A 24 11.67 -71.69 -3.87
N GLN A 25 10.83 -71.87 -2.84
CA GLN A 25 9.36 -71.99 -3.03
C GLN A 25 8.49 -71.25 -1.99
N GLN A 26 8.83 -70.00 -1.63
CA GLN A 26 7.85 -69.08 -1.04
C GLN A 26 7.50 -67.96 -2.02
N PRO A 27 6.20 -67.74 -2.33
CA PRO A 27 5.80 -66.61 -3.15
C PRO A 27 6.16 -65.33 -2.40
N ALA A 28 6.91 -64.46 -3.10
CA ALA A 28 7.31 -63.14 -2.66
C ALA A 28 6.26 -62.50 -1.74
N LEU A 29 6.65 -62.22 -0.50
CA LEU A 29 5.97 -61.26 0.36
C LEU A 29 5.59 -60.07 -0.51
N ALA A 30 4.29 -59.95 -0.77
CA ALA A 30 3.74 -58.90 -1.58
C ALA A 30 4.33 -57.58 -1.09
N GLU A 31 5.16 -56.97 -1.93
CA GLU A 31 5.51 -55.57 -1.81
C GLU A 31 4.20 -54.85 -1.55
N ILE A 32 4.00 -54.37 -0.33
CA ILE A 32 2.94 -53.41 -0.05
C ILE A 32 3.19 -52.32 -1.08
N PRO A 33 2.32 -52.12 -2.07
CA PRO A 33 2.62 -51.14 -3.09
C PRO A 33 2.70 -49.83 -2.35
N LEU A 34 3.91 -49.29 -2.27
CA LEU A 34 4.16 -47.92 -1.88
C LEU A 34 3.30 -47.12 -2.84
N GLN A 35 2.10 -46.72 -2.37
CA GLN A 35 1.18 -45.93 -3.16
C GLN A 35 2.00 -44.79 -3.74
N PRO A 36 1.97 -44.57 -5.06
CA PRO A 36 2.77 -43.52 -5.68
C PRO A 36 2.37 -42.20 -5.02
N THR A 37 3.27 -41.69 -4.17
CA THR A 37 3.16 -40.40 -3.50
C THR A 37 3.41 -39.32 -4.54
N GLY A 38 2.45 -39.07 -5.42
CA GLY A 38 2.69 -38.15 -6.54
C GLY A 38 1.55 -37.92 -7.52
N ARG A 39 0.29 -38.28 -7.24
CA ARG A 39 -0.82 -37.77 -8.04
C ARG A 39 -1.39 -36.53 -7.35
N PHE A 40 -1.23 -35.36 -7.98
CA PHE A 40 -1.99 -34.16 -7.65
C PHE A 40 -3.46 -34.57 -7.50
N HIS A 41 -4.05 -34.32 -6.34
CA HIS A 41 -5.48 -34.53 -6.17
C HIS A 41 -6.17 -33.61 -7.18
N TYR A 42 -7.19 -34.12 -7.87
CA TYR A 42 -7.94 -33.30 -8.82
C TYR A 42 -8.71 -32.23 -8.05
N GLU A 43 -8.27 -30.97 -8.18
CA GLU A 43 -8.85 -29.79 -7.53
C GLU A 43 -9.59 -28.94 -8.59
N PRO A 44 -10.81 -29.32 -9.01
CA PRO A 44 -11.49 -28.71 -10.15
C PRO A 44 -11.76 -27.22 -9.96
N LEU A 45 -11.99 -26.78 -8.72
CA LEU A 45 -12.35 -25.39 -8.43
C LEU A 45 -11.17 -24.44 -8.67
N LEU A 46 -9.93 -24.94 -8.55
CA LEU A 46 -8.73 -24.17 -8.86
C LEU A 46 -8.66 -23.78 -10.33
N LEU A 47 -9.01 -24.71 -11.24
CA LEU A 47 -9.04 -24.43 -12.69
C LEU A 47 -10.10 -23.38 -13.03
N VAL A 48 -11.27 -23.46 -12.39
CA VAL A 48 -12.35 -22.46 -12.54
C VAL A 48 -11.90 -21.08 -12.07
N PHE A 49 -11.23 -21.01 -10.91
CA PHE A 49 -10.66 -19.76 -10.39
C PHE A 49 -9.63 -19.16 -11.36
N VAL A 50 -8.70 -19.97 -11.86
CA VAL A 50 -7.66 -19.51 -12.80
C VAL A 50 -8.29 -19.00 -14.10
N ALA A 51 -9.29 -19.70 -14.65
CA ALA A 51 -10.00 -19.25 -15.84
C ALA A 51 -10.73 -17.93 -15.62
N LEU A 52 -11.46 -17.79 -14.51
CA LEU A 52 -12.14 -16.55 -14.13
C LEU A 52 -11.14 -15.38 -14.01
N ALA A 53 -10.03 -15.59 -13.31
CA ALA A 53 -8.98 -14.59 -13.13
C ALA A 53 -8.30 -14.23 -14.45
N ALA A 54 -8.05 -15.19 -15.34
CA ALA A 54 -7.48 -14.95 -16.66
C ALA A 54 -8.36 -14.01 -17.50
N GLY A 55 -9.68 -14.23 -17.50
CA GLY A 55 -10.63 -13.34 -18.17
C GLY A 55 -10.57 -11.89 -17.65
N ILE A 56 -10.52 -11.72 -16.33
CA ILE A 56 -10.39 -10.42 -15.65
C ILE A 56 -9.08 -9.72 -16.05
N VAL A 57 -7.95 -10.44 -16.06
CA VAL A 57 -6.64 -9.90 -16.45
C VAL A 57 -6.63 -9.47 -17.92
N VAL A 58 -7.16 -10.31 -18.82
CA VAL A 58 -7.24 -9.98 -20.25
C VAL A 58 -8.08 -8.73 -20.47
N ASP A 59 -9.24 -8.59 -19.81
CA ASP A 59 -10.07 -7.39 -19.94
C ASP A 59 -9.37 -6.14 -19.40
N ARG A 60 -8.69 -6.24 -18.25
CA ARG A 60 -7.93 -5.13 -17.65
C ARG A 60 -6.80 -4.63 -18.55
N CYS A 61 -6.07 -5.54 -19.18
CA CYS A 61 -4.89 -5.21 -20.00
C CYS A 61 -5.25 -4.81 -21.43
N ALA A 62 -6.16 -5.55 -22.08
CA ALA A 62 -6.47 -5.37 -23.51
C ALA A 62 -7.71 -4.50 -23.77
N LYS A 63 -8.49 -4.13 -22.73
CA LYS A 63 -9.72 -3.32 -22.85
C LYS A 63 -10.68 -3.87 -23.93
N VAL A 64 -10.89 -5.19 -23.89
CA VAL A 64 -11.69 -5.91 -24.87
C VAL A 64 -13.12 -5.38 -24.88
N ALA A 65 -13.71 -5.22 -26.06
CA ALA A 65 -15.09 -4.74 -26.18
C ALA A 65 -16.08 -5.72 -25.51
N PRO A 66 -17.13 -5.22 -24.82
CA PRO A 66 -18.09 -6.08 -24.11
C PRO A 66 -18.77 -7.10 -25.03
N SER A 67 -19.03 -6.72 -26.29
CA SER A 67 -19.64 -7.59 -27.30
C SER A 67 -18.79 -8.83 -27.59
N VAL A 68 -17.46 -8.72 -27.58
CA VAL A 68 -16.54 -9.84 -27.79
C VAL A 68 -16.64 -10.83 -26.64
N TRP A 69 -16.70 -10.35 -25.40
CA TRP A 69 -16.86 -11.22 -24.23
C TRP A 69 -18.19 -11.97 -24.23
N VAL A 70 -19.29 -11.26 -24.46
CA VAL A 70 -20.64 -11.87 -24.50
C VAL A 70 -20.74 -12.89 -25.63
N THR A 71 -20.23 -12.57 -26.82
CA THR A 71 -20.26 -13.48 -27.97
C THR A 71 -19.42 -14.73 -27.69
N THR A 72 -18.21 -14.56 -27.13
CA THR A 72 -17.33 -15.68 -26.77
C THR A 72 -17.97 -16.57 -25.71
N ALA A 73 -18.65 -15.98 -24.70
CA ALA A 73 -19.39 -16.73 -23.69
C ALA A 73 -20.52 -17.58 -24.31
N ILE A 74 -21.33 -16.99 -25.20
CA ILE A 74 -22.43 -17.71 -25.87
C ILE A 74 -21.89 -18.86 -26.72
N VAL A 75 -20.87 -18.61 -27.54
CA VAL A 75 -20.24 -19.65 -28.38
C VAL A 75 -19.66 -20.77 -27.53
N ALA A 76 -18.96 -20.43 -26.44
CA ALA A 76 -18.37 -21.40 -25.53
C ALA A 76 -19.44 -22.24 -24.80
N ALA A 77 -20.57 -21.64 -24.41
CA ALA A 77 -21.69 -22.35 -23.80
C ALA A 77 -22.35 -23.36 -24.76
N ILE A 78 -22.58 -22.95 -26.01
CA ILE A 78 -23.12 -23.83 -27.06
C ILE A 78 -22.14 -24.98 -27.33
N ALA A 79 -20.84 -24.66 -27.51
CA ALA A 79 -19.81 -25.65 -27.73
C ALA A 79 -19.72 -26.66 -26.57
N TRP A 80 -19.80 -26.19 -25.32
CA TRP A 80 -19.83 -27.05 -24.15
C TRP A 80 -21.00 -28.04 -24.17
N GLY A 81 -22.24 -27.56 -24.43
CA GLY A 81 -23.42 -28.42 -24.51
C GLY A 81 -23.34 -29.48 -25.63
N VAL A 82 -22.85 -29.09 -26.81
CA VAL A 82 -22.66 -30.02 -27.94
C VAL A 82 -21.55 -31.04 -27.66
N LEU A 83 -20.45 -30.63 -27.03
CA LEU A 83 -19.34 -31.53 -26.72
C LEU A 83 -19.70 -32.49 -25.59
N LEU A 84 -20.48 -32.04 -24.60
CA LEU A 84 -20.99 -32.88 -23.52
C LEU A 84 -21.94 -33.97 -24.05
N THR A 85 -22.88 -33.61 -24.93
CA THR A 85 -23.80 -34.59 -25.55
C THR A 85 -23.09 -35.58 -26.47
N ARG A 86 -21.92 -35.23 -27.00
CA ARG A 86 -21.07 -36.11 -27.83
C ARG A 86 -20.03 -36.90 -27.02
N GLY A 87 -20.08 -36.86 -25.68
CA GLY A 87 -19.13 -37.58 -24.81
C GLY A 87 -17.68 -37.11 -24.92
N ARG A 88 -17.44 -35.86 -25.36
CA ARG A 88 -16.10 -35.28 -25.51
C ARG A 88 -15.71 -34.43 -24.29
N ASP A 89 -15.58 -35.07 -23.13
CA ASP A 89 -15.45 -34.41 -21.83
C ASP A 89 -14.27 -33.43 -21.71
N ARG A 90 -13.10 -33.77 -22.30
CA ARG A 90 -11.91 -32.89 -22.28
C ARG A 90 -12.14 -31.59 -23.04
N ALA A 91 -12.69 -31.71 -24.26
CA ALA A 91 -12.99 -30.55 -25.09
C ALA A 91 -14.14 -29.73 -24.49
N GLY A 92 -15.16 -30.40 -23.93
CA GLY A 92 -16.22 -29.75 -23.17
C GLY A 92 -15.68 -28.98 -21.97
N SER A 93 -14.74 -29.54 -21.21
CA SER A 93 -14.10 -28.85 -20.09
C SER A 93 -13.36 -27.59 -20.52
N LEU A 94 -12.63 -27.63 -21.64
CA LEU A 94 -11.97 -26.44 -22.20
C LEU A 94 -12.98 -25.37 -22.61
N ALA A 95 -14.10 -25.76 -23.23
CA ALA A 95 -15.19 -24.84 -23.57
C ALA A 95 -15.81 -24.21 -22.31
N LEU A 96 -15.99 -24.99 -21.23
CA LEU A 96 -16.46 -24.47 -19.95
C LEU A 96 -15.48 -23.49 -19.28
N LEU A 97 -14.17 -23.76 -19.37
CA LEU A 97 -13.14 -22.83 -18.89
C LEU A 97 -13.13 -21.53 -19.72
N LEU A 98 -13.28 -21.61 -21.04
CA LEU A 98 -13.40 -20.45 -21.91
C LEU A 98 -14.66 -19.63 -21.59
N LEU A 99 -15.79 -20.30 -21.33
CA LEU A 99 -17.03 -19.66 -20.86
C LEU A 99 -16.76 -18.93 -19.53
N THR A 100 -16.11 -19.59 -18.57
CA THR A 100 -15.79 -19.02 -17.26
C THR A 100 -14.90 -17.79 -17.38
N ALA A 101 -13.85 -17.86 -18.21
CA ALA A 101 -12.99 -16.72 -18.50
C ALA A 101 -13.79 -15.57 -19.15
N SER A 102 -14.68 -15.87 -20.08
CA SER A 102 -15.51 -14.85 -20.74
C SER A 102 -16.49 -14.18 -19.77
N LEU A 103 -17.06 -14.93 -18.83
CA LEU A 103 -17.88 -14.38 -17.75
C LEU A 103 -17.06 -13.49 -16.82
N GLY A 104 -15.84 -13.90 -16.46
CA GLY A 104 -14.92 -13.09 -15.68
C GLY A 104 -14.56 -11.77 -16.35
N GLY A 105 -14.21 -11.82 -17.64
CA GLY A 105 -13.94 -10.63 -18.46
C GLY A 105 -15.16 -9.71 -18.57
N THR A 106 -16.34 -10.27 -18.84
CA THR A 106 -17.61 -9.50 -18.88
C THR A 106 -17.89 -8.81 -17.55
N TRP A 107 -17.73 -9.53 -16.43
CA TRP A 107 -17.99 -9.01 -15.09
C TRP A 107 -17.03 -7.89 -14.70
N HIS A 108 -15.73 -8.06 -14.97
CA HIS A 108 -14.76 -6.99 -14.79
C HIS A 108 -15.09 -5.78 -15.67
N HIS A 109 -15.47 -6.00 -16.94
CA HIS A 109 -15.80 -4.91 -17.84
C HIS A 109 -16.99 -4.09 -17.33
N ALA A 110 -18.06 -4.78 -16.92
CA ALA A 110 -19.27 -4.16 -16.40
C ALA A 110 -19.04 -3.38 -15.09
N THR A 111 -18.15 -3.85 -14.22
CA THR A 111 -17.88 -3.20 -12.93
C THR A 111 -16.81 -2.11 -13.02
N TRP A 112 -15.85 -2.26 -13.92
CA TRP A 112 -14.73 -1.33 -14.04
C TRP A 112 -15.01 -0.23 -15.05
N PHE A 113 -15.48 -0.55 -16.26
CA PHE A 113 -15.61 0.40 -17.37
C PHE A 113 -17.01 0.98 -17.55
N VAL A 114 -18.05 0.23 -17.22
CA VAL A 114 -19.43 0.71 -17.34
C VAL A 114 -19.81 1.51 -16.10
N VAL A 115 -20.32 2.71 -16.35
CA VAL A 115 -20.73 3.68 -15.32
C VAL A 115 -22.15 4.13 -15.67
N GLU A 116 -22.96 4.44 -14.65
CA GLU A 116 -24.33 4.93 -14.88
C GLU A 116 -24.31 6.26 -15.65
N PRO A 117 -25.25 6.50 -16.59
CA PRO A 117 -25.25 7.74 -17.38
C PRO A 117 -25.38 9.03 -16.55
N ASN A 118 -25.99 8.94 -15.37
CA ASN A 118 -26.17 10.04 -14.42
C ASN A 118 -25.16 10.00 -13.25
N GLU A 119 -24.07 9.23 -13.37
CA GLU A 119 -23.01 9.20 -12.37
C GLU A 119 -22.35 10.57 -12.24
N ILE A 120 -22.29 11.09 -11.01
CA ILE A 120 -21.71 12.40 -10.70
C ILE A 120 -20.24 12.54 -11.16
N GLY A 121 -19.47 11.45 -11.12
CA GLY A 121 -18.07 11.40 -11.55
C GLY A 121 -17.86 11.60 -13.06
N LEU A 122 -18.93 11.55 -13.87
CA LEU A 122 -18.88 11.90 -15.31
C LEU A 122 -19.04 13.41 -15.55
N VAL A 123 -19.67 14.12 -14.61
CA VAL A 123 -19.87 15.58 -14.68
C VAL A 123 -18.70 16.35 -14.07
N LEU A 124 -18.00 15.72 -13.12
CA LEU A 124 -16.85 16.28 -12.43
C LEU A 124 -15.54 16.04 -13.20
N ASP A 125 -14.67 17.05 -13.16
CA ASP A 125 -13.25 16.90 -13.46
C ASP A 125 -12.45 16.85 -12.14
N GLU A 126 -11.12 16.87 -12.24
CA GLU A 126 -10.24 16.92 -11.08
C GLU A 126 -10.17 18.32 -10.42
N SER A 127 -10.87 19.33 -10.95
CA SER A 127 -10.94 20.66 -10.33
C SER A 127 -11.94 20.65 -9.18
N ILE A 128 -11.64 21.40 -8.13
CA ILE A 128 -12.50 21.50 -6.95
C ILE A 128 -13.61 22.50 -7.26
N ARG A 129 -14.87 22.06 -7.18
CA ARG A 129 -16.04 22.92 -7.47
C ARG A 129 -17.08 22.85 -6.36
N PRO A 130 -17.67 23.98 -5.93
CA PRO A 130 -18.78 23.96 -4.99
C PRO A 130 -20.04 23.39 -5.65
N MET A 131 -20.75 22.51 -4.94
CA MET A 131 -21.97 21.85 -5.41
C MET A 131 -22.95 21.64 -4.25
N ALA A 132 -24.25 21.76 -4.55
CA ALA A 132 -25.30 21.29 -3.64
C ALA A 132 -25.71 19.87 -4.04
N VAL A 133 -25.68 18.95 -3.08
CA VAL A 133 -25.86 17.52 -3.29
C VAL A 133 -26.91 17.00 -2.31
N ARG A 134 -27.76 16.09 -2.79
CA ARG A 134 -28.55 15.20 -1.93
C ARG A 134 -27.97 13.80 -2.01
N ALA A 135 -27.76 13.19 -0.84
CA ALA A 135 -27.15 11.88 -0.76
C ALA A 135 -27.68 11.09 0.45
N ILE A 136 -27.53 9.77 0.40
CA ILE A 136 -27.86 8.87 1.51
C ILE A 136 -26.55 8.45 2.19
N ALA A 137 -26.45 8.63 3.51
CA ALA A 137 -25.32 8.14 4.29
C ALA A 137 -25.25 6.60 4.23
N VAL A 138 -24.18 6.04 3.68
CA VAL A 138 -24.01 4.59 3.56
C VAL A 138 -23.67 3.96 4.92
N HIS A 139 -22.81 4.64 5.68
CA HIS A 139 -22.49 4.32 7.07
C HIS A 139 -22.56 5.59 7.93
N SER A 140 -22.56 5.44 9.26
CA SER A 140 -22.48 6.60 10.14
C SER A 140 -21.12 7.30 10.03
N PRO A 141 -21.03 8.61 10.32
CA PRO A 141 -19.79 9.36 10.32
C PRO A 141 -18.76 8.73 11.25
N ARG A 142 -17.53 8.55 10.76
CA ARG A 142 -16.40 8.12 11.57
C ARG A 142 -15.60 9.35 11.97
N TRP A 143 -15.47 9.56 13.27
CA TRP A 143 -14.59 10.60 13.80
C TRP A 143 -13.12 10.23 13.59
N VAL A 144 -12.38 11.18 13.03
CA VAL A 144 -10.94 11.16 12.82
C VAL A 144 -10.34 12.28 13.69
N PRO A 145 -9.48 11.95 14.66
CA PRO A 145 -8.87 12.95 15.52
C PRO A 145 -7.93 13.85 14.72
N ALA A 146 -7.77 15.10 15.18
CA ALA A 146 -6.78 16.00 14.65
C ALA A 146 -5.38 15.36 14.76
N PRO A 147 -4.53 15.45 13.71
CA PRO A 147 -3.16 15.01 13.81
C PRO A 147 -2.41 15.81 14.88
N PRO A 148 -1.34 15.25 15.48
CA PRO A 148 -0.55 15.98 16.46
C PRO A 148 -0.05 17.32 15.89
N PRO A 149 0.01 18.37 16.72
CA PRO A 149 0.54 19.67 16.30
C PRO A 149 2.00 19.50 15.86
N SER A 150 2.33 20.07 14.71
CA SER A 150 3.67 20.11 14.16
C SER A 150 3.86 21.49 13.54
N ALA A 151 5.01 22.09 13.76
CA ALA A 151 5.33 23.39 13.20
C ALA A 151 5.50 23.34 11.68
N MET A 152 5.78 22.15 11.12
CA MET A 152 5.83 21.90 9.68
C MET A 152 4.45 21.98 9.01
N ARG A 153 3.36 22.00 9.78
CA ARG A 153 2.01 22.14 9.27
C ARG A 153 1.50 23.56 9.52
N ILE A 154 1.83 24.47 8.61
CA ILE A 154 1.46 25.90 8.66
C ILE A 154 -0.06 26.07 8.84
N VAL A 155 -0.87 25.28 8.12
CA VAL A 155 -2.33 25.27 8.24
C VAL A 155 -2.75 24.12 9.16
N PRO A 156 -3.17 24.39 10.41
CA PRO A 156 -3.56 23.34 11.35
C PRO A 156 -4.68 22.50 10.76
N LYS A 157 -4.54 21.18 10.85
CA LYS A 157 -5.60 20.24 10.47
C LYS A 157 -6.44 19.95 11.71
N GLY A 158 -7.73 20.28 11.64
CA GLY A 158 -8.69 19.99 12.71
C GLY A 158 -9.08 18.52 12.78
N GLU A 159 -10.01 18.23 13.67
CA GLU A 159 -10.73 16.95 13.67
C GLU A 159 -11.63 16.86 12.45
N GLU A 160 -11.88 15.66 11.96
CA GLU A 160 -12.70 15.43 10.77
C GLU A 160 -13.71 14.29 11.01
N SER A 161 -14.77 14.28 10.21
CA SER A 161 -15.70 13.17 10.12
C SER A 161 -15.74 12.64 8.70
N GLU A 162 -15.39 11.36 8.53
CA GLU A 162 -15.37 10.69 7.23
C GLU A 162 -16.60 9.78 7.07
N LEU A 163 -17.29 9.87 5.94
CA LEU A 163 -18.33 8.93 5.56
C LEU A 163 -18.46 8.70 4.06
N LEU A 164 -18.91 7.50 3.69
CA LEU A 164 -19.38 7.23 2.34
C LEU A 164 -20.83 7.66 2.20
N VAL A 165 -21.13 8.37 1.11
CA VAL A 165 -22.48 8.80 0.74
C VAL A 165 -22.83 8.32 -0.66
N ARG A 166 -24.09 7.91 -0.84
CA ARG A 166 -24.64 7.57 -2.16
C ARG A 166 -25.42 8.77 -2.69
N VAL A 167 -24.93 9.39 -3.74
CA VAL A 167 -25.56 10.53 -4.39
C VAL A 167 -26.89 10.12 -5.00
N ILE A 168 -27.92 10.95 -4.83
CA ILE A 168 -29.26 10.76 -5.40
C ILE A 168 -29.69 11.95 -6.28
N ALA A 169 -29.18 13.16 -6.00
CA ALA A 169 -29.44 14.33 -6.81
C ALA A 169 -28.35 15.40 -6.63
N ILE A 170 -28.16 16.22 -7.65
CA ILE A 170 -27.35 17.44 -7.61
C ILE A 170 -28.22 18.64 -8.00
N ARG A 171 -27.87 19.83 -7.52
CA ARG A 171 -28.58 21.07 -7.86
C ARG A 171 -27.87 21.81 -8.99
N GLU A 172 -28.57 22.01 -10.10
CA GLU A 172 -28.11 22.82 -11.23
C GLU A 172 -29.04 24.01 -11.42
N ARG A 173 -28.51 25.25 -11.36
CA ARG A 173 -29.27 26.49 -11.67
C ARG A 173 -30.66 26.54 -11.02
N ASN A 174 -30.74 26.14 -9.74
CA ASN A 174 -31.94 26.00 -8.90
C ASN A 174 -32.85 24.77 -9.06
N VAL A 175 -32.56 23.87 -10.00
CA VAL A 175 -33.33 22.63 -10.18
C VAL A 175 -32.53 21.43 -9.66
N TRP A 176 -33.18 20.55 -8.90
CA TRP A 176 -32.59 19.27 -8.52
C TRP A 176 -32.70 18.30 -9.69
N ARG A 177 -31.56 17.83 -10.19
CA ARG A 177 -31.49 16.76 -11.19
C ARG A 177 -31.06 15.46 -10.52
N SER A 178 -31.61 14.33 -11.00
CA SER A 178 -31.19 13.02 -10.54
C SER A 178 -29.72 12.79 -10.90
N ALA A 179 -28.95 12.35 -9.93
CA ALA A 179 -27.56 11.95 -10.08
C ALA A 179 -27.33 10.69 -9.25
N SER A 180 -26.38 9.87 -9.67
CA SER A 180 -25.98 8.68 -8.96
C SER A 180 -24.49 8.70 -8.67
N GLY A 181 -24.05 7.73 -7.88
CA GLY A 181 -22.65 7.54 -7.57
C GLY A 181 -22.36 7.37 -6.10
N LEU A 182 -21.26 6.69 -5.82
CA LEU A 182 -20.70 6.60 -4.49
C LEU A 182 -19.61 7.67 -4.34
N ALA A 183 -19.71 8.47 -3.29
CA ALA A 183 -18.75 9.52 -2.98
C ALA A 183 -18.15 9.33 -1.59
N SER A 184 -16.87 9.67 -1.46
CA SER A 184 -16.23 9.89 -0.16
C SER A 184 -16.55 11.30 0.29
N LEU A 185 -17.06 11.45 1.51
CA LEU A 185 -17.37 12.74 2.13
C LEU A 185 -16.49 12.93 3.36
N ASP A 186 -15.64 13.94 3.30
CA ASP A 186 -14.81 14.38 4.40
C ASP A 186 -15.41 15.69 4.94
N VAL A 187 -15.69 15.73 6.24
CA VAL A 187 -16.29 16.88 6.91
C VAL A 187 -15.31 17.42 7.91
N GLU A 188 -14.95 18.68 7.80
CA GLU A 188 -14.15 19.36 8.82
C GLU A 188 -15.01 19.55 10.08
N GLY A 189 -14.57 18.96 11.19
CA GLY A 189 -15.28 18.93 12.46
C GLY A 189 -16.03 17.61 12.75
N HIS A 190 -16.64 17.56 13.92
CA HIS A 190 -17.41 16.40 14.37
C HIS A 190 -18.86 16.48 13.87
N LEU A 191 -19.24 15.57 12.96
CA LEU A 191 -20.59 15.49 12.41
C LEU A 191 -21.49 14.62 13.29
N GLU A 192 -22.23 15.27 14.19
CA GLU A 192 -23.18 14.62 15.08
C GLU A 192 -24.58 14.46 14.45
N GLY A 193 -25.38 13.52 14.99
CA GLY A 193 -26.81 13.40 14.66
C GLY A 193 -27.13 12.79 13.28
N VAL A 194 -26.11 12.41 12.51
CA VAL A 194 -26.20 11.67 11.23
C VAL A 194 -25.93 10.19 11.46
N ARG A 195 -26.77 9.32 10.89
CA ARG A 195 -26.64 7.87 10.98
C ARG A 195 -26.72 7.23 9.60
N ALA A 196 -26.18 6.00 9.49
CA ALA A 196 -26.38 5.18 8.30
C ALA A 196 -27.87 5.13 7.88
N GLY A 197 -28.11 5.31 6.58
CA GLY A 197 -29.43 5.38 5.95
C GLY A 197 -30.11 6.75 5.95
N ASP A 198 -29.57 7.76 6.64
CA ASP A 198 -30.13 9.12 6.62
C ASP A 198 -29.96 9.76 5.24
N THR A 199 -30.98 10.51 4.81
CA THR A 199 -30.92 11.36 3.62
C THR A 199 -30.47 12.75 4.01
N LEU A 200 -29.41 13.22 3.37
CA LEU A 200 -28.69 14.44 3.66
C LEU A 200 -28.81 15.39 2.47
N GLU A 201 -29.00 16.68 2.74
CA GLU A 201 -28.73 17.78 1.81
C GLU A 201 -27.44 18.46 2.26
N MET A 202 -26.53 18.70 1.34
CA MET A 202 -25.21 19.21 1.68
C MET A 202 -24.67 20.19 0.64
N MET A 203 -23.94 21.19 1.12
CA MET A 203 -23.10 22.07 0.30
C MET A 203 -21.66 21.60 0.44
N VAL A 204 -21.07 21.12 -0.65
CA VAL A 204 -19.75 20.48 -0.64
C VAL A 204 -18.85 21.03 -1.74
N LEU A 205 -17.56 20.95 -1.54
CA LEU A 205 -16.55 21.05 -2.58
C LEU A 205 -16.35 19.64 -3.16
N ALA A 206 -16.70 19.45 -4.42
CA ALA A 206 -16.63 18.15 -5.09
C ALA A 206 -15.57 18.15 -6.18
N SER A 207 -14.88 17.02 -6.35
CA SER A 207 -13.95 16.77 -7.44
C SER A 207 -13.85 15.27 -7.74
N ARG A 208 -13.32 14.93 -8.91
CA ARG A 208 -12.92 13.57 -9.23
C ARG A 208 -11.62 13.22 -8.49
N PRO A 209 -11.46 11.96 -7.99
CA PRO A 209 -10.19 11.50 -7.45
C PRO A 209 -9.03 11.79 -8.41
N MET A 210 -8.00 12.46 -7.90
CA MET A 210 -6.86 12.90 -8.71
C MET A 210 -6.00 11.70 -9.13
N GLN A 211 -5.66 11.65 -10.43
CA GLN A 211 -4.71 10.67 -10.94
C GLN A 211 -3.27 10.96 -10.44
N PRO A 212 -2.32 10.02 -10.52
CA PRO A 212 -0.91 10.29 -10.29
C PRO A 212 -0.42 11.56 -11.00
N LEU A 213 0.39 12.36 -10.30
CA LEU A 213 1.04 13.54 -10.88
C LEU A 213 2.54 13.30 -11.09
N ASN A 214 3.14 12.37 -10.37
CA ASN A 214 4.55 12.05 -10.48
C ASN A 214 4.79 10.57 -10.80
N PRO A 215 5.93 10.25 -11.44
CA PRO A 215 6.43 8.89 -11.53
C PRO A 215 6.54 8.22 -10.15
N GLY A 216 6.05 6.99 -10.04
CA GLY A 216 6.08 6.23 -8.79
C GLY A 216 5.00 6.61 -7.77
N ASP A 217 4.17 7.62 -8.04
CA ASP A 217 3.04 7.94 -7.17
C ASP A 217 2.02 6.80 -7.11
N PHE A 218 1.38 6.66 -5.95
CA PHE A 218 0.26 5.75 -5.78
C PHE A 218 -0.95 6.20 -6.61
N ASP A 219 -1.50 5.30 -7.42
CA ASP A 219 -2.71 5.57 -8.22
C ASP A 219 -3.98 5.55 -7.34
N TYR A 220 -4.18 6.67 -6.64
CA TYR A 220 -5.32 6.88 -5.77
C TYR A 220 -6.64 6.85 -6.53
N ALA A 221 -6.68 7.37 -7.77
CA ALA A 221 -7.88 7.36 -8.60
C ALA A 221 -8.28 5.93 -8.99
N ALA A 222 -7.33 5.07 -9.40
CA ALA A 222 -7.62 3.67 -9.68
C ALA A 222 -8.03 2.91 -8.40
N TRP A 223 -7.42 3.23 -7.26
CA TRP A 223 -7.80 2.63 -5.98
C TRP A 223 -9.24 3.01 -5.57
N GLN A 224 -9.64 4.28 -5.70
CA GLN A 224 -11.03 4.70 -5.43
C GLN A 224 -12.02 4.07 -6.42
N ARG A 225 -11.64 3.99 -7.70
CA ARG A 225 -12.44 3.28 -8.72
C ARG A 225 -12.65 1.82 -8.39
N SER A 226 -11.64 1.13 -7.83
CA SER A 226 -11.79 -0.26 -7.38
C SER A 226 -12.84 -0.45 -6.27
N ARG A 227 -13.26 0.64 -5.62
CA ARG A 227 -14.32 0.68 -4.59
C ARG A 227 -15.63 1.26 -5.13
N GLY A 228 -15.70 1.56 -6.43
CA GLY A 228 -16.83 2.24 -7.06
C GLY A 228 -16.96 3.72 -6.66
N ILE A 229 -15.91 4.34 -6.11
CA ILE A 229 -15.91 5.74 -5.69
C ILE A 229 -15.34 6.58 -6.83
N TYR A 230 -16.18 7.44 -7.40
CA TYR A 230 -15.81 8.31 -8.52
C TYR A 230 -15.80 9.79 -8.16
N CYS A 231 -16.22 10.13 -6.94
CA CYS A 231 -16.33 11.50 -6.45
C CYS A 231 -15.75 11.62 -5.04
N MET A 232 -14.96 12.67 -4.84
CA MET A 232 -14.51 13.14 -3.53
C MET A 232 -15.32 14.39 -3.19
N MET A 233 -15.79 14.49 -1.95
CA MET A 233 -16.55 15.61 -1.44
C MET A 233 -15.93 16.08 -0.13
N ARG A 234 -15.80 17.39 0.02
CA ARG A 234 -15.36 18.03 1.26
C ARG A 234 -16.41 19.03 1.73
N ALA A 235 -16.89 18.87 2.96
CA ALA A 235 -17.70 19.86 3.64
C ALA A 235 -16.81 20.65 4.59
N VAL A 236 -16.74 21.97 4.39
CA VAL A 236 -15.86 22.87 5.17
C VAL A 236 -16.28 22.96 6.64
N ARG A 237 -17.55 22.69 6.94
CA ARG A 237 -18.06 22.62 8.32
C ARG A 237 -19.27 21.67 8.42
N PRO A 238 -19.63 21.18 9.62
CA PRO A 238 -20.77 20.29 9.81
C PRO A 238 -22.11 20.96 9.47
N GLU A 239 -22.24 22.28 9.63
CA GLU A 239 -23.47 23.03 9.31
C GLU A 239 -23.78 23.06 7.80
N CYS A 240 -22.79 22.72 6.96
CA CYS A 240 -23.02 22.54 5.53
C CYS A 240 -23.86 21.30 5.22
N ILE A 241 -24.18 20.45 6.21
CA ILE A 241 -24.91 19.20 6.05
C ILE A 241 -26.20 19.26 6.88
N THR A 242 -27.33 19.09 6.22
CA THR A 242 -28.65 19.04 6.85
C THR A 242 -29.31 17.68 6.61
N LYS A 243 -29.76 17.04 7.68
CA LYS A 243 -30.56 15.81 7.58
C LYS A 243 -32.00 16.14 7.17
N ILE A 244 -32.40 15.68 5.99
CA ILE A 244 -33.77 15.87 5.46
C ILE A 244 -34.70 14.77 5.97
N LYS A 245 -34.22 13.53 5.97
CA LYS A 245 -35.04 12.35 6.28
C LYS A 245 -34.23 11.32 7.04
N SER A 246 -34.81 10.83 8.14
CA SER A 246 -34.23 9.72 8.88
C SER A 246 -34.37 8.41 8.10
N GLY A 247 -33.29 7.64 8.05
CA GLY A 247 -33.30 6.27 7.52
C GLY A 247 -34.18 5.33 8.37
N TRP A 248 -34.48 4.15 7.83
CA TRP A 248 -35.23 3.13 8.58
C TRP A 248 -34.42 2.59 9.76
N ALA A 249 -35.02 2.57 10.95
CA ALA A 249 -34.34 2.21 12.20
C ALA A 249 -33.78 0.78 12.20
N TRP A 250 -34.49 -0.15 11.55
CA TRP A 250 -34.12 -1.56 11.42
C TRP A 250 -33.32 -1.86 10.15
N SER A 251 -32.83 -0.83 9.46
CA SER A 251 -31.89 -1.02 8.36
C SER A 251 -30.67 -1.78 8.87
N PHE A 252 -30.28 -2.84 8.14
CA PHE A 252 -29.12 -3.65 8.47
C PHE A 252 -27.84 -2.80 8.66
N SER A 253 -27.62 -1.82 7.78
CA SER A 253 -26.47 -0.91 7.88
C SER A 253 -26.48 -0.08 9.16
N ARG A 254 -27.66 0.37 9.61
CA ARG A 254 -27.83 1.12 10.84
C ARG A 254 -27.60 0.27 12.07
N ILE A 255 -28.11 -0.96 12.08
CA ILE A 255 -27.88 -1.90 13.20
C ILE A 255 -26.38 -2.18 13.32
N MET A 256 -25.70 -2.49 12.21
CA MET A 256 -24.25 -2.76 12.22
C MET A 256 -23.45 -1.53 12.67
N SER A 257 -23.82 -0.33 12.19
CA SER A 257 -23.16 0.90 12.60
C SER A 257 -23.33 1.18 14.10
N ASN A 258 -24.53 0.96 14.65
CA ASN A 258 -24.79 1.13 16.08
C ASN A 258 -23.99 0.13 16.93
N ILE A 259 -23.84 -1.12 16.47
CA ILE A 259 -23.01 -2.12 17.16
C ILE A 259 -21.55 -1.66 17.19
N ARG A 260 -21.02 -1.17 16.05
CA ARG A 260 -19.64 -0.69 15.95
C ARG A 260 -19.39 0.52 16.85
N GLU A 261 -20.32 1.48 16.86
CA GLU A 261 -20.25 2.68 17.69
C GLU A 261 -20.27 2.34 19.18
N ARG A 262 -21.20 1.47 19.62
CA ARG A 262 -21.24 0.96 20.99
C ARG A 262 -19.97 0.23 21.38
N GLY A 263 -19.45 -0.62 20.50
CA GLY A 263 -18.19 -1.33 20.72
C GLY A 263 -17.02 -0.36 20.89
N SER A 264 -16.94 0.68 20.05
CA SER A 264 -15.89 1.71 20.15
C SER A 264 -16.00 2.49 21.46
N HIS A 265 -17.22 2.81 21.90
CA HIS A 265 -17.46 3.45 23.19
C HIS A 265 -17.00 2.57 24.37
N LEU A 266 -17.32 1.27 24.36
CA LEU A 266 -16.87 0.34 25.40
C LEU A 266 -15.33 0.24 25.45
N VAL A 267 -14.69 0.15 24.29
CA VAL A 267 -13.22 0.15 24.19
C VAL A 267 -12.63 1.42 24.78
N ARG A 268 -13.18 2.60 24.46
CA ARG A 268 -12.70 3.89 24.99
C ARG A 268 -12.94 4.05 26.49
N ALA A 269 -13.98 3.43 27.03
CA ALA A 269 -14.30 3.50 28.46
C ALA A 269 -13.37 2.64 29.32
N HIS A 270 -12.88 1.52 28.81
CA HIS A 270 -12.14 0.51 29.60
C HIS A 270 -10.65 0.34 29.20
N ILE A 271 -10.20 0.98 28.12
CA ILE A 271 -8.79 0.95 27.66
C ILE A 271 -8.23 2.37 27.68
N ALA A 272 -6.95 2.51 28.04
CA ALA A 272 -6.30 3.81 28.09
C ALA A 272 -6.40 4.55 26.75
N THR A 273 -6.66 5.87 26.79
CA THR A 273 -6.90 6.72 25.60
C THR A 273 -5.83 6.54 24.53
N ARG A 274 -4.56 6.38 24.94
CA ARG A 274 -3.44 6.19 24.02
C ARG A 274 -3.57 4.95 23.14
N ARG A 275 -4.15 3.85 23.64
CA ARG A 275 -4.22 2.54 22.96
C ARG A 275 -5.66 2.14 22.57
N GLY A 276 -6.67 2.88 23.02
CA GLY A 276 -8.07 2.64 22.62
C GLY A 276 -8.30 2.73 21.10
N THR A 277 -7.56 3.59 20.40
CA THR A 277 -7.59 3.67 18.93
C THR A 277 -6.98 2.43 18.27
N LEU A 278 -5.88 1.90 18.82
CA LEU A 278 -5.26 0.65 18.38
C LEU A 278 -6.15 -0.57 18.66
N ALA A 279 -6.77 -0.64 19.83
CA ALA A 279 -7.75 -1.68 20.15
C ALA A 279 -8.94 -1.64 19.20
N SER A 280 -9.48 -0.45 18.91
CA SER A 280 -10.58 -0.29 17.96
C SER A 280 -10.18 -0.69 16.54
N ALA A 281 -8.96 -0.37 16.10
CA ALA A 281 -8.43 -0.80 14.81
C ALA A 281 -8.32 -2.33 14.68
N VAL A 282 -7.81 -3.01 15.70
CA VAL A 282 -7.59 -4.46 15.72
C VAL A 282 -8.89 -5.25 15.89
N LEU A 283 -9.84 -4.77 16.71
CA LEU A 283 -11.08 -5.47 17.04
C LEU A 283 -12.23 -5.14 16.07
N LEU A 284 -12.40 -3.85 15.76
CA LEU A 284 -13.55 -3.27 15.05
C LEU A 284 -13.21 -2.76 13.63
N GLY A 285 -11.92 -2.70 13.28
CA GLY A 285 -11.46 -2.37 11.93
C GLY A 285 -11.37 -0.87 11.66
N THR A 286 -11.50 -0.02 12.68
CA THR A 286 -11.48 1.45 12.56
C THR A 286 -10.04 1.98 12.61
N ARG A 287 -9.31 1.84 11.51
CA ARG A 287 -7.89 2.27 11.43
C ARG A 287 -7.70 3.76 11.22
N GLU A 288 -8.74 4.45 10.79
CA GLU A 288 -8.69 5.87 10.44
C GLU A 288 -8.36 6.74 11.67
N GLN A 289 -8.57 6.21 12.88
CA GLN A 289 -8.26 6.85 14.16
C GLN A 289 -6.81 6.65 14.62
N LEU A 290 -5.99 5.90 13.87
CA LEU A 290 -4.60 5.65 14.23
C LEU A 290 -3.72 6.82 13.83
N ASP A 291 -2.87 7.25 14.76
CA ASP A 291 -1.83 8.23 14.54
C ASP A 291 -0.93 7.84 13.34
N PRO A 292 -0.68 8.75 12.37
CA PRO A 292 0.12 8.47 11.18
C PRO A 292 1.52 7.91 11.48
N GLN A 293 2.16 8.38 12.55
CA GLN A 293 3.49 7.91 12.94
C GLN A 293 3.47 6.44 13.37
N ARG A 294 2.43 6.02 14.10
CA ARG A 294 2.25 4.59 14.42
C ARG A 294 2.03 3.75 13.17
N ASN A 295 1.16 4.20 12.26
CA ASN A 295 0.96 3.48 10.99
C ASN A 295 2.28 3.30 10.23
N GLU A 296 3.16 4.29 10.24
CA GLU A 296 4.50 4.18 9.67
C GLU A 296 5.39 3.17 10.42
N ASP A 297 5.40 3.18 11.76
CA ASP A 297 6.19 2.20 12.54
C ASP A 297 5.79 0.75 12.24
N PHE A 298 4.50 0.48 12.11
CA PHE A 298 3.99 -0.83 11.70
C PHE A 298 4.37 -1.17 10.24
N LEU A 299 4.37 -0.18 9.34
CA LEU A 299 4.82 -0.36 7.95
C LEU A 299 6.31 -0.71 7.90
N LEU A 300 7.16 0.09 8.51
CA LEU A 300 8.62 -0.06 8.49
C LEU A 300 9.08 -1.38 9.10
N THR A 301 8.43 -1.84 10.17
CA THR A 301 8.75 -3.11 10.80
C THR A 301 8.16 -4.34 10.09
N GLY A 302 7.38 -4.15 9.02
CA GLY A 302 6.72 -5.24 8.28
C GLY A 302 5.51 -5.84 9.01
N THR A 303 4.98 -5.15 10.02
CA THR A 303 3.90 -5.63 10.92
C THR A 303 2.54 -4.98 10.63
N ILE A 304 2.43 -4.16 9.58
CA ILE A 304 1.18 -3.46 9.15
C ILE A 304 -0.02 -4.41 8.95
N HIS A 305 0.24 -5.67 8.64
CA HIS A 305 -0.77 -6.71 8.49
C HIS A 305 -1.46 -7.09 9.83
N VAL A 306 -0.97 -6.62 10.97
CA VAL A 306 -1.63 -6.74 12.29
C VAL A 306 -2.73 -5.68 12.45
N LEU A 307 -2.51 -4.46 11.95
CA LEU A 307 -3.54 -3.42 11.90
C LEU A 307 -4.65 -3.82 10.93
N SER A 308 -4.23 -4.35 9.78
CA SER A 308 -4.82 -5.50 9.09
C SER A 308 -5.76 -6.45 9.86
N ILE A 309 -7.10 -6.27 9.95
CA ILE A 309 -7.94 -7.42 10.37
C ILE A 309 -7.71 -8.53 9.35
N SER A 310 -7.00 -9.55 9.81
CA SER A 310 -6.41 -10.58 8.96
C SER A 310 -7.13 -11.90 9.18
N GLY A 311 -6.76 -12.91 8.39
CA GLY A 311 -7.34 -14.24 8.56
C GLY A 311 -7.07 -14.86 9.92
N ILE A 312 -5.97 -14.47 10.59
CA ILE A 312 -5.69 -14.95 11.94
C ILE A 312 -6.74 -14.42 12.93
N HIS A 313 -7.17 -13.16 12.78
CA HIS A 313 -8.17 -12.54 13.65
C HIS A 313 -9.51 -13.28 13.57
N VAL A 314 -9.96 -13.55 12.35
CA VAL A 314 -11.18 -14.31 12.09
C VAL A 314 -11.06 -15.75 12.61
N SER A 315 -9.91 -16.39 12.43
CA SER A 315 -9.67 -17.76 12.91
C SER A 315 -9.64 -17.86 14.44
N LEU A 316 -9.04 -16.87 15.14
CA LEU A 316 -9.05 -16.80 16.61
C LEU A 316 -10.47 -16.61 17.13
N LEU A 317 -11.24 -15.72 16.50
CA LEU A 317 -12.63 -15.50 16.86
C LEU A 317 -13.45 -16.79 16.71
N ALA A 318 -13.36 -17.44 15.55
CA ALA A 318 -14.08 -18.68 15.27
C ALA A 318 -13.67 -19.81 16.23
N GLY A 319 -12.37 -19.97 16.49
CA GLY A 319 -11.83 -20.98 17.42
C GLY A 319 -12.21 -20.72 18.88
N GLY A 320 -12.21 -19.45 19.31
CA GLY A 320 -12.65 -19.03 20.63
C GLY A 320 -14.13 -19.33 20.86
N PHE A 321 -15.00 -18.90 19.93
CA PHE A 321 -16.43 -19.22 20.00
C PHE A 321 -16.69 -20.72 19.97
N TRP A 322 -16.01 -21.45 19.08
CA TRP A 322 -16.11 -22.91 19.03
C TRP A 322 -15.80 -23.54 20.39
N THR A 323 -14.70 -23.11 21.03
CA THR A 323 -14.28 -23.64 22.32
C THR A 323 -15.31 -23.31 23.41
N LEU A 324 -15.77 -22.06 23.49
CA LEU A 324 -16.77 -21.62 24.47
C LEU A 324 -18.10 -22.38 24.34
N LEU A 325 -18.62 -22.50 23.12
CA LEU A 325 -19.89 -23.20 22.87
C LEU A 325 -19.79 -24.71 23.16
N ARG A 326 -18.58 -25.27 23.12
CA ARG A 326 -18.29 -26.68 23.41
C ARG A 326 -18.09 -26.97 24.89
N LEU A 327 -18.03 -25.96 25.78
CA LEU A 327 -18.00 -26.13 27.25
C LEU A 327 -19.36 -26.54 27.85
N GLY A 328 -20.21 -27.24 27.07
CA GLY A 328 -21.48 -27.80 27.53
C GLY A 328 -22.74 -27.02 27.14
N ILE A 329 -22.63 -25.91 26.41
CA ILE A 329 -23.78 -25.06 26.04
C ILE A 329 -24.55 -25.63 24.84
N LEU A 330 -23.85 -26.11 23.81
CA LEU A 330 -24.48 -26.53 22.55
C LEU A 330 -23.97 -27.89 22.02
N PRO A 331 -24.82 -28.67 21.32
CA PRO A 331 -24.38 -29.85 20.61
C PRO A 331 -23.42 -29.49 19.46
N ARG A 332 -22.55 -30.44 19.07
CA ARG A 332 -21.47 -30.23 18.07
C ARG A 332 -21.96 -29.55 16.78
N ARG A 333 -23.10 -29.99 16.24
CA ARG A 333 -23.66 -29.45 14.99
C ARG A 333 -24.14 -28.00 15.15
N ALA A 334 -24.80 -27.69 16.27
CA ALA A 334 -25.24 -26.33 16.57
C ALA A 334 -24.03 -25.40 16.75
N ALA A 335 -22.99 -25.85 17.46
CA ALA A 335 -21.75 -25.08 17.60
C ALA A 335 -21.06 -24.79 16.25
N LEU A 336 -21.10 -25.73 15.28
CA LEU A 336 -20.54 -25.50 13.94
C LEU A 336 -21.36 -24.46 13.16
N TRP A 337 -22.70 -24.56 13.20
CA TRP A 337 -23.56 -23.55 12.58
C TRP A 337 -23.40 -22.17 13.21
N SER A 338 -23.34 -22.10 14.53
CA SER A 338 -23.09 -20.85 15.24
C SER A 338 -21.73 -20.24 14.86
N ALA A 339 -20.68 -21.05 14.73
CA ALA A 339 -19.37 -20.58 14.28
C ALA A 339 -19.42 -19.98 12.87
N ILE A 340 -20.14 -20.62 11.93
CA ILE A 340 -20.36 -20.08 10.57
C ILE A 340 -21.07 -18.72 10.65
N VAL A 341 -22.22 -18.67 11.32
CA VAL A 341 -23.06 -17.47 11.40
C VAL A 341 -22.31 -16.32 12.07
N LEU A 342 -21.68 -16.56 13.22
CA LEU A 342 -20.91 -15.53 13.94
C LEU A 342 -19.74 -15.00 13.11
N THR A 343 -19.05 -15.88 12.40
CA THR A 343 -17.93 -15.49 11.53
C THR A 343 -18.40 -14.63 10.36
N LEU A 344 -19.53 -14.97 9.74
CA LEU A 344 -20.11 -14.17 8.65
C LEU A 344 -20.65 -12.83 9.17
N LEU A 345 -21.31 -12.80 10.32
CA LEU A 345 -21.75 -11.57 10.96
C LEU A 345 -20.57 -10.66 11.32
N TYR A 346 -19.50 -11.22 11.87
CA TYR A 346 -18.27 -10.47 12.14
C TYR A 346 -17.66 -9.94 10.85
N ALA A 347 -17.61 -10.75 9.79
CA ALA A 347 -17.07 -10.32 8.51
C ALA A 347 -17.81 -9.10 7.95
N VAL A 348 -19.14 -9.10 8.06
CA VAL A 348 -19.97 -7.95 7.63
C VAL A 348 -19.84 -6.77 8.59
N LEU A 349 -19.70 -7.01 9.89
CA LEU A 349 -19.48 -5.96 10.90
C LEU A 349 -18.22 -5.13 10.62
N ILE A 350 -17.21 -5.69 9.95
CA ILE A 350 -15.95 -5.01 9.60
C ILE A 350 -15.83 -4.71 8.09
N ASP A 351 -16.98 -4.44 7.45
CA ASP A 351 -17.10 -4.01 6.05
C ASP A 351 -16.64 -5.05 5.02
N ALA A 352 -16.63 -6.35 5.39
CA ALA A 352 -16.38 -7.47 4.48
C ALA A 352 -15.10 -7.35 3.65
N GLN A 353 -14.03 -6.78 4.23
CA GLN A 353 -12.75 -6.61 3.54
C GLN A 353 -12.23 -7.95 2.99
N PRO A 354 -11.55 -7.99 1.83
CA PRO A 354 -11.18 -9.26 1.18
C PRO A 354 -10.41 -10.27 2.06
N PRO A 355 -9.44 -9.86 2.92
CA PRO A 355 -8.76 -10.79 3.83
C PRO A 355 -9.71 -11.48 4.82
N VAL A 356 -10.72 -10.75 5.28
CA VAL A 356 -11.75 -11.20 6.21
C VAL A 356 -12.73 -12.11 5.50
N MET A 357 -13.22 -11.70 4.31
CA MET A 357 -14.13 -12.51 3.50
C MET A 357 -13.50 -13.87 3.17
N ARG A 358 -12.23 -13.89 2.74
CA ARG A 358 -11.52 -15.15 2.50
C ARG A 358 -11.50 -16.03 3.75
N ALA A 359 -11.11 -15.46 4.90
CA ALA A 359 -11.03 -16.22 6.14
C ALA A 359 -12.39 -16.76 6.59
N ALA A 360 -13.46 -15.96 6.46
CA ALA A 360 -14.83 -16.36 6.75
C ALA A 360 -15.29 -17.51 5.85
N VAL A 361 -14.99 -17.45 4.54
CA VAL A 361 -15.29 -18.53 3.60
C VAL A 361 -14.51 -19.81 3.94
N LEU A 362 -13.22 -19.70 4.28
CA LEU A 362 -12.41 -20.85 4.66
C LEU A 362 -12.93 -21.51 5.94
N VAL A 363 -13.26 -20.72 6.98
CA VAL A 363 -13.88 -21.21 8.21
C VAL A 363 -15.21 -21.89 7.89
N ALA A 364 -16.06 -21.25 7.08
CA ALA A 364 -17.35 -21.82 6.70
C ALA A 364 -17.20 -23.13 5.92
N ALA A 365 -16.27 -23.22 4.97
CA ALA A 365 -15.99 -24.42 4.19
C ALA A 365 -15.53 -25.58 5.09
N VAL A 366 -14.66 -25.32 6.06
CA VAL A 366 -14.20 -26.33 7.02
C VAL A 366 -15.37 -26.78 7.91
N CYS A 367 -16.16 -25.86 8.46
CA CYS A 367 -17.32 -26.20 9.28
C CYS A 367 -18.37 -27.01 8.52
N LEU A 368 -18.68 -26.63 7.26
CA LEU A 368 -19.60 -27.35 6.39
C LEU A 368 -19.08 -28.75 6.05
N ALA A 369 -17.79 -28.90 5.74
CA ALA A 369 -17.18 -30.21 5.50
C ALA A 369 -17.32 -31.12 6.74
N MET A 370 -17.09 -30.57 7.95
CA MET A 370 -17.30 -31.30 9.21
C MET A 370 -18.76 -31.66 9.46
N LEU A 371 -19.72 -30.82 9.07
CA LEU A 371 -21.16 -31.09 9.18
C LEU A 371 -21.60 -32.24 8.26
N VAL A 372 -21.09 -32.28 7.03
CA VAL A 372 -21.40 -33.29 6.01
C VAL A 372 -20.57 -34.58 6.22
N GLY A 373 -19.56 -34.56 7.08
CA GLY A 373 -18.66 -35.70 7.30
C GLY A 373 -17.66 -35.92 6.17
N ARG A 374 -17.34 -34.86 5.40
CA ARG A 374 -16.33 -34.88 4.33
C ARG A 374 -15.06 -34.16 4.75
N ARG A 375 -13.94 -34.47 4.08
CA ARG A 375 -12.68 -33.73 4.26
C ARG A 375 -12.74 -32.45 3.42
N ALA A 376 -12.41 -31.31 4.02
CA ALA A 376 -12.21 -30.07 3.28
C ALA A 376 -10.89 -30.15 2.50
N LEU A 377 -10.96 -30.01 1.18
CA LEU A 377 -9.77 -29.88 0.33
C LEU A 377 -9.29 -28.43 0.37
N SER A 378 -8.07 -28.21 0.84
CA SER A 378 -7.55 -26.87 1.13
C SER A 378 -7.49 -25.97 -0.12
N TRP A 379 -7.08 -26.53 -1.27
CA TRP A 379 -6.97 -25.79 -2.53
C TRP A 379 -8.34 -25.42 -3.11
N ASN A 380 -9.30 -26.36 -3.18
CA ASN A 380 -10.67 -26.02 -3.55
C ASN A 380 -11.30 -24.98 -2.60
N SER A 381 -11.04 -25.05 -1.29
CA SER A 381 -11.55 -24.06 -0.33
C SER A 381 -10.96 -22.68 -0.56
N LEU A 382 -9.65 -22.60 -0.87
CA LEU A 382 -8.99 -21.34 -1.23
C LEU A 382 -9.48 -20.79 -2.57
N ALA A 383 -9.67 -21.65 -3.58
CA ALA A 383 -10.23 -21.27 -4.87
C ALA A 383 -11.67 -20.77 -4.75
N LEU A 384 -12.49 -21.39 -3.90
CA LEU A 384 -13.87 -20.94 -3.62
C LEU A 384 -13.87 -19.53 -3.02
N ALA A 385 -13.00 -19.30 -2.05
CA ALA A 385 -12.82 -17.98 -1.47
C ALA A 385 -12.35 -16.95 -2.51
N GLY A 386 -11.46 -17.35 -3.42
CA GLY A 386 -11.00 -16.51 -4.52
C GLY A 386 -12.11 -16.14 -5.50
N ILE A 387 -12.91 -17.13 -5.92
CA ILE A 387 -14.06 -16.90 -6.80
C ILE A 387 -15.06 -15.94 -6.14
N LEU A 388 -15.42 -16.16 -4.87
CA LEU A 388 -16.36 -15.28 -4.16
C LEU A 388 -15.84 -13.85 -4.03
N VAL A 389 -14.56 -13.67 -3.73
CA VAL A 389 -13.94 -12.33 -3.67
C VAL A 389 -13.95 -11.64 -5.04
N LEU A 390 -13.66 -12.37 -6.13
CA LEU A 390 -13.66 -11.81 -7.49
C LEU A 390 -15.06 -11.54 -8.03
N VAL A 391 -16.06 -12.35 -7.65
CA VAL A 391 -17.47 -12.10 -7.97
C VAL A 391 -17.97 -10.85 -7.24
N LEU A 392 -17.57 -10.63 -5.98
CA LEU A 392 -17.96 -9.41 -5.25
C LEU A 392 -17.22 -8.17 -5.78
N ASN A 393 -15.94 -8.28 -6.08
CA ASN A 393 -15.14 -7.19 -6.62
C ASN A 393 -13.95 -7.74 -7.46
N PRO A 394 -14.05 -7.72 -8.80
CA PRO A 394 -13.01 -8.27 -9.68
C PRO A 394 -11.73 -7.44 -9.63
N ALA A 395 -11.79 -6.16 -9.23
CA ALA A 395 -10.61 -5.32 -9.05
C ALA A 395 -9.71 -5.80 -7.91
N SER A 396 -10.22 -6.63 -6.98
CA SER A 396 -9.45 -7.24 -5.90
C SER A 396 -8.21 -8.00 -6.39
N LEU A 397 -8.23 -8.51 -7.63
CA LEU A 397 -7.10 -9.21 -8.24
C LEU A 397 -5.85 -8.34 -8.38
N PHE A 398 -6.03 -7.01 -8.51
CA PHE A 398 -4.96 -6.04 -8.75
C PHE A 398 -4.54 -5.29 -7.48
N LEU A 399 -5.18 -5.55 -6.34
CA LEU A 399 -4.86 -4.91 -5.07
C LEU A 399 -3.85 -5.76 -4.28
N ALA A 400 -2.83 -5.11 -3.71
CA ALA A 400 -1.77 -5.79 -2.94
C ALA A 400 -2.31 -6.55 -1.72
N GLY A 401 -3.30 -6.00 -1.01
CA GLY A 401 -3.89 -6.62 0.19
C GLY A 401 -4.45 -8.04 -0.06
N PRO A 402 -5.42 -8.20 -0.99
CA PRO A 402 -5.89 -9.52 -1.41
C PRO A 402 -4.78 -10.45 -1.90
N GLN A 403 -3.89 -9.97 -2.79
CA GLN A 403 -2.79 -10.77 -3.36
C GLN A 403 -1.91 -11.39 -2.26
N LEU A 404 -1.37 -10.56 -1.37
CA LEU A 404 -0.51 -11.00 -0.26
C LEU A 404 -1.22 -11.97 0.67
N SER A 405 -2.52 -11.75 0.87
CA SER A 405 -3.30 -12.51 1.83
C SER A 405 -3.71 -13.90 1.31
N PHE A 406 -4.00 -14.04 0.01
CA PHE A 406 -4.19 -15.35 -0.64
C PHE A 406 -2.85 -16.09 -0.79
N LEU A 407 -1.77 -15.37 -1.11
CA LEU A 407 -0.43 -15.92 -1.24
C LEU A 407 0.06 -16.52 0.08
N ALA A 408 -0.12 -15.82 1.21
CA ALA A 408 0.24 -16.34 2.53
C ALA A 408 -0.47 -17.67 2.85
N VAL A 409 -1.77 -17.79 2.54
CA VAL A 409 -2.52 -19.04 2.75
C VAL A 409 -2.06 -20.15 1.80
N ALA A 410 -1.79 -19.82 0.54
CA ALA A 410 -1.23 -20.80 -0.42
C ALA A 410 0.11 -21.36 0.06
N VAL A 411 1.01 -20.51 0.56
CA VAL A 411 2.29 -20.93 1.16
C VAL A 411 2.07 -21.81 2.38
N MET A 412 1.14 -21.47 3.27
CA MET A 412 0.80 -22.32 4.43
C MET A 412 0.30 -23.71 4.00
N ILE A 413 -0.55 -23.79 2.96
CA ILE A 413 -1.02 -25.06 2.41
C ILE A 413 0.16 -25.87 1.83
N LEU A 414 1.05 -25.23 1.07
CA LEU A 414 2.25 -25.87 0.50
C LEU A 414 3.22 -26.38 1.57
N MET A 415 3.33 -25.67 2.70
CA MET A 415 4.20 -26.05 3.82
C MET A 415 3.60 -27.13 4.72
N THR A 416 2.29 -27.40 4.62
CA THR A 416 1.60 -28.38 5.48
C THR A 416 2.24 -29.78 5.46
N PRO A 417 2.59 -30.37 4.30
CA PRO A 417 3.23 -31.69 4.25
C PRO A 417 4.56 -31.74 5.01
N LEU A 418 5.38 -30.68 4.94
CA LEU A 418 6.66 -30.57 5.66
C LEU A 418 6.44 -30.55 7.18
N MET A 419 5.39 -29.86 7.65
CA MET A 419 5.04 -29.82 9.07
C MET A 419 4.54 -31.17 9.60
N THR A 420 3.86 -31.95 8.75
CA THR A 420 3.29 -33.26 9.11
C THR A 420 4.18 -34.47 8.78
N ALA A 421 5.23 -34.29 7.96
CA ALA A 421 6.17 -35.36 7.59
C ALA A 421 6.83 -36.01 8.81
N GLU A 422 6.91 -35.26 9.90
CA GLU A 422 7.45 -35.64 11.18
C GLU A 422 6.71 -36.81 11.86
N ASP A 423 5.43 -37.06 11.55
CA ASP A 423 4.72 -38.22 12.09
C ASP A 423 5.27 -39.56 11.57
N ARG A 424 6.10 -39.51 10.51
CA ARG A 424 6.81 -40.63 9.89
C ARG A 424 8.20 -40.89 10.47
N ARG A 425 8.60 -40.24 11.58
CA ARG A 425 9.88 -40.53 12.25
C ARG A 425 10.05 -42.03 12.53
N GLU A 426 11.28 -42.51 12.40
CA GLU A 426 11.66 -43.88 12.80
C GLU A 426 11.15 -44.18 14.22
N PRO A 427 10.49 -45.33 14.45
CA PRO A 427 9.93 -45.70 15.74
C PRO A 427 10.92 -45.56 16.91
N LEU A 428 12.21 -45.78 16.66
CA LEU A 428 13.30 -45.68 17.62
C LEU A 428 13.46 -44.26 18.19
N GLN A 429 13.33 -43.22 17.36
CA GLN A 429 13.45 -41.83 17.81
C GLN A 429 12.30 -41.43 18.75
N LYS A 430 11.09 -41.95 18.51
CA LYS A 430 9.91 -41.72 19.36
C LYS A 430 10.11 -42.35 20.75
N LEU A 431 10.72 -43.54 20.82
CA LEU A 431 11.06 -44.21 22.07
C LEU A 431 12.15 -43.47 22.86
N ILE A 432 13.20 -42.97 22.19
CA ILE A 432 14.27 -42.16 22.82
C ILE A 432 13.73 -40.83 23.36
N ASP A 433 12.79 -40.19 22.67
CA ASP A 433 12.17 -38.95 23.16
C ASP A 433 11.22 -39.23 24.35
N GLN A 434 10.62 -40.42 24.43
CA GLN A 434 9.76 -40.82 25.57
C GLN A 434 10.56 -41.09 26.84
N SER A 435 11.79 -41.61 26.75
CA SER A 435 12.66 -41.91 27.89
C SER A 435 13.32 -40.66 28.52
N ARG A 436 13.22 -39.49 27.88
CA ARG A 436 13.75 -38.22 28.43
C ARG A 436 12.87 -37.64 29.54
N ALA A 437 13.50 -36.94 30.48
CA ALA A 437 12.81 -36.18 31.53
C ALA A 437 11.79 -35.19 30.93
N TRP A 438 10.65 -35.01 31.61
CA TRP A 438 9.54 -34.18 31.13
C TRP A 438 9.91 -32.73 30.77
N PRO A 439 10.82 -32.03 31.47
CA PRO A 439 11.19 -30.65 31.11
C PRO A 439 11.93 -30.60 29.78
N VAL A 440 12.80 -31.58 29.52
CA VAL A 440 13.55 -31.69 28.26
C VAL A 440 12.60 -31.98 27.09
N ARG A 441 11.57 -32.82 27.32
CA ARG A 441 10.54 -33.10 26.31
C ARG A 441 9.72 -31.86 25.99
N ALA A 442 9.31 -31.11 27.01
CA ALA A 442 8.57 -29.86 26.85
C ALA A 442 9.41 -28.81 26.11
N ALA A 443 10.65 -28.59 26.52
CA ALA A 443 11.57 -27.64 25.88
C ALA A 443 11.84 -28.00 24.40
N LYS A 444 12.12 -29.26 24.09
CA LYS A 444 12.27 -29.72 22.69
C LYS A 444 10.99 -29.55 21.87
N ARG A 445 9.82 -29.76 22.48
CA ARG A 445 8.53 -29.55 21.79
C ARG A 445 8.29 -28.07 21.52
N ALA A 446 8.56 -27.21 22.49
CA ALA A 446 8.46 -25.76 22.35
C ALA A 446 9.44 -25.23 21.29
N LEU A 447 10.72 -25.62 21.35
CA LEU A 447 11.74 -25.21 20.38
C LEU A 447 11.38 -25.66 18.96
N ARG A 448 10.90 -26.90 18.79
CA ARG A 448 10.43 -27.39 17.49
C ARG A 448 9.22 -26.61 16.98
N TRP A 449 8.26 -26.31 17.85
CA TRP A 449 7.10 -25.51 17.48
C TRP A 449 7.52 -24.09 17.05
N LEU A 450 8.39 -23.43 17.81
CA LEU A 450 8.96 -22.13 17.46
C LEU A 450 9.70 -22.18 16.12
N TRP A 451 10.50 -23.22 15.89
CA TRP A 451 11.21 -23.43 14.64
C TRP A 451 10.25 -23.60 13.45
N GLN A 452 9.19 -24.40 13.61
CA GLN A 452 8.18 -24.57 12.57
C GLN A 452 7.43 -23.26 12.28
N MET A 453 7.07 -22.48 13.31
CA MET A 453 6.44 -21.16 13.14
C MET A 453 7.36 -20.19 12.42
N TRP A 454 8.65 -20.18 12.79
CA TRP A 454 9.66 -19.36 12.13
C TRP A 454 9.84 -19.76 10.67
N LEU A 455 9.92 -21.07 10.36
CA LEU A 455 10.04 -21.56 8.97
C LEU A 455 8.84 -21.15 8.10
N VAL A 456 7.61 -21.27 8.63
CA VAL A 456 6.41 -20.82 7.92
C VAL A 456 6.43 -19.30 7.74
N GLY A 457 6.80 -18.56 8.78
CA GLY A 457 6.97 -17.10 8.72
C GLY A 457 8.02 -16.68 7.69
N ALA A 458 9.15 -17.36 7.63
CA ALA A 458 10.21 -17.15 6.65
C ALA A 458 9.73 -17.42 5.22
N ALA A 459 9.03 -18.53 5.01
CA ALA A 459 8.47 -18.88 3.70
C ALA A 459 7.47 -17.82 3.22
N ILE A 460 6.58 -17.35 4.11
CA ILE A 460 5.63 -16.27 3.80
C ILE A 460 6.40 -14.98 3.49
N TRP A 461 7.39 -14.61 4.32
CA TRP A 461 8.19 -13.40 4.12
C TRP A 461 8.90 -13.40 2.77
N ILE A 462 9.64 -14.47 2.44
CA ILE A 462 10.36 -14.62 1.15
C ILE A 462 9.38 -14.54 -0.02
N THR A 463 8.24 -15.23 0.06
CA THR A 463 7.28 -15.30 -1.04
C THR A 463 6.52 -13.96 -1.21
N SER A 464 6.29 -13.23 -0.12
CA SER A 464 5.65 -11.91 -0.15
C SER A 464 6.58 -10.77 -0.56
N LEU A 465 7.89 -10.94 -0.37
CA LEU A 465 8.91 -9.91 -0.56
C LEU A 465 8.85 -9.26 -1.96
N PRO A 466 8.74 -9.97 -3.10
CA PRO A 466 8.70 -9.33 -4.41
C PRO A 466 7.53 -8.34 -4.58
N ILE A 467 6.32 -8.70 -4.14
CA ILE A 467 5.15 -7.80 -4.18
C ILE A 467 5.32 -6.63 -3.21
N VAL A 468 5.76 -6.89 -1.98
CA VAL A 468 5.95 -5.83 -0.97
C VAL A 468 7.02 -4.83 -1.42
N TRP A 469 8.14 -5.33 -1.94
CA TRP A 469 9.23 -4.50 -2.45
C TRP A 469 8.79 -3.69 -3.67
N GLN A 470 8.07 -4.30 -4.62
CA GLN A 470 7.56 -3.56 -5.78
C GLN A 470 6.53 -2.48 -5.42
N GLN A 471 5.64 -2.74 -4.46
CA GLN A 471 4.54 -1.82 -4.13
C GLN A 471 4.95 -0.72 -3.17
N TYR A 472 5.88 -1.00 -2.25
CA TYR A 472 6.22 -0.08 -1.16
C TYR A 472 7.68 0.36 -1.15
N GLY A 473 8.53 -0.18 -2.03
CA GLY A 473 9.97 0.14 -2.01
C GLY A 473 10.63 -0.20 -0.67
N LEU A 474 10.15 -1.26 0.00
CA LEU A 474 10.51 -1.56 1.38
C LEU A 474 10.87 -3.03 1.55
N ILE A 475 11.99 -3.26 2.21
CA ILE A 475 12.41 -4.58 2.70
C ILE A 475 12.53 -4.47 4.22
N SER A 476 11.77 -5.27 4.95
CA SER A 476 11.76 -5.26 6.43
C SER A 476 12.20 -6.62 6.99
N PRO A 477 13.52 -6.89 7.10
CA PRO A 477 14.02 -8.16 7.64
C PRO A 477 13.62 -8.37 9.10
N VAL A 478 13.49 -7.28 9.88
CA VAL A 478 13.08 -7.36 11.29
C VAL A 478 11.71 -8.04 11.46
N GLY A 479 10.83 -7.92 10.45
CA GLY A 479 9.51 -8.53 10.44
C GLY A 479 9.57 -10.06 10.61
N LEU A 480 10.64 -10.73 10.17
CA LEU A 480 10.79 -12.17 10.34
C LEU A 480 10.85 -12.59 11.81
N LEU A 481 11.56 -11.82 12.64
CA LEU A 481 11.68 -12.07 14.07
C LEU A 481 10.48 -11.47 14.82
N LEU A 482 10.10 -10.25 14.46
CA LEU A 482 9.09 -9.50 15.15
C LEU A 482 7.69 -10.13 15.00
N ASN A 483 7.37 -10.71 13.85
CA ASN A 483 6.09 -11.41 13.64
C ASN A 483 5.90 -12.60 14.59
N LEU A 484 6.98 -13.27 15.01
CA LEU A 484 6.93 -14.33 16.01
C LEU A 484 6.65 -13.78 17.41
N VAL A 485 7.27 -12.64 17.75
CA VAL A 485 7.13 -11.99 19.06
C VAL A 485 5.74 -11.37 19.23
N ILE A 486 5.24 -10.64 18.23
CA ILE A 486 3.97 -9.90 18.30
C ILE A 486 2.74 -10.83 18.20
N MET A 487 2.91 -12.08 17.75
CA MET A 487 1.81 -13.04 17.65
C MET A 487 1.12 -13.26 19.00
N LEU A 488 1.89 -13.43 20.08
CA LEU A 488 1.36 -13.65 21.42
C LEU A 488 0.59 -12.41 21.96
N PRO A 489 1.17 -11.19 21.93
CA PRO A 489 0.42 -9.98 22.24
C PRO A 489 -0.84 -9.79 21.40
N THR A 490 -0.78 -10.08 20.09
CA THR A 490 -1.95 -9.94 19.21
C THR A 490 -3.06 -10.89 19.64
N ALA A 491 -2.74 -12.17 19.85
CA ALA A 491 -3.73 -13.16 20.29
C ALA A 491 -4.36 -12.81 21.65
N THR A 492 -3.55 -12.39 22.62
CA THR A 492 -4.02 -11.99 23.95
C THR A 492 -4.89 -10.74 23.87
N ALA A 493 -4.47 -9.71 23.13
CA ALA A 493 -5.26 -8.49 22.91
C ALA A 493 -6.61 -8.81 22.24
N MET A 494 -6.64 -9.75 21.30
CA MET A 494 -7.87 -10.19 20.65
C MET A 494 -8.83 -10.90 21.60
N TYR A 495 -8.37 -11.91 22.34
CA TYR A 495 -9.23 -12.64 23.26
C TYR A 495 -9.74 -11.77 24.40
N SER A 496 -8.86 -10.95 25.00
CA SER A 496 -9.25 -10.01 26.05
C SER A 496 -10.16 -8.90 25.52
N GLY A 497 -9.89 -8.36 24.32
CA GLY A 497 -10.70 -7.33 23.68
C GLY A 497 -12.10 -7.81 23.28
N PHE A 498 -12.24 -9.00 22.72
CA PHE A 498 -13.57 -9.56 22.46
C PHE A 498 -14.31 -9.92 23.77
N SER A 499 -13.58 -10.41 24.78
CA SER A 499 -14.17 -10.64 26.10
C SER A 499 -14.65 -9.34 26.75
N LEU A 500 -13.90 -8.25 26.60
CA LEU A 500 -14.32 -6.90 26.98
C LEU A 500 -15.64 -6.52 26.32
N LEU A 501 -15.75 -6.66 24.99
CA LEU A 501 -16.97 -6.31 24.25
C LEU A 501 -18.19 -7.14 24.68
N LEU A 502 -17.99 -8.38 25.13
CA LEU A 502 -19.07 -9.27 25.58
C LEU A 502 -19.44 -9.08 27.05
N LEU A 503 -18.45 -8.86 27.93
CA LEU A 503 -18.63 -8.87 29.38
C LEU A 503 -18.85 -7.48 29.99
N ALA A 504 -18.30 -6.41 29.38
CA ALA A 504 -18.47 -5.05 29.89
C ALA A 504 -19.94 -4.61 29.99
N PRO A 505 -20.85 -4.95 29.04
CA PRO A 505 -22.27 -4.66 29.19
C PRO A 505 -22.94 -5.37 30.38
N ILE A 506 -22.36 -6.45 30.88
CA ILE A 506 -22.89 -7.26 32.00
C ILE A 506 -22.31 -6.76 33.33
N SER A 507 -21.01 -6.49 33.38
CA SER A 507 -20.32 -6.01 34.58
C SER A 507 -19.15 -5.09 34.20
N PRO A 508 -19.18 -3.81 34.62
CA PRO A 508 -18.08 -2.89 34.38
C PRO A 508 -16.73 -3.39 34.92
N LEU A 509 -16.71 -4.07 36.08
CA LEU A 509 -15.49 -4.62 36.68
C LEU A 509 -14.83 -5.70 35.82
N LEU A 510 -15.65 -6.58 35.20
CA LEU A 510 -15.13 -7.56 34.23
C LEU A 510 -14.63 -6.86 32.96
N GLY A 511 -15.32 -5.78 32.57
CA GLY A 511 -14.87 -4.87 31.52
C GLY A 511 -13.48 -4.30 31.81
N ASP A 512 -13.29 -3.71 32.99
CA ASP A 512 -12.01 -3.14 33.42
C ASP A 512 -10.87 -4.16 33.43
N TYR A 513 -11.13 -5.38 33.93
CA TYR A 513 -10.13 -6.45 33.92
C TYR A 513 -9.73 -6.86 32.49
N CYS A 514 -10.71 -7.11 31.63
CA CYS A 514 -10.46 -7.45 30.23
C CYS A 514 -9.78 -6.30 29.49
N GLY A 515 -10.19 -5.07 29.76
CA GLY A 515 -9.61 -3.84 29.24
C GLY A 515 -8.15 -3.67 29.64
N ALA A 516 -7.81 -3.86 30.91
CA ALA A 516 -6.44 -3.81 31.41
C ALA A 516 -5.55 -4.90 30.79
N CYS A 517 -6.05 -6.13 30.65
CA CYS A 517 -5.33 -7.20 29.94
C CYS A 517 -5.08 -6.85 28.48
N CYS A 518 -6.09 -6.29 27.80
CA CYS A 518 -5.97 -5.87 26.40
C CYS A 518 -4.95 -4.72 26.27
N ASP A 519 -5.05 -3.71 27.14
CA ASP A 519 -4.16 -2.54 27.18
C ASP A 519 -2.70 -2.93 27.41
N GLY A 520 -2.42 -3.76 28.42
CA GLY A 520 -1.07 -4.25 28.71
C GLY A 520 -0.50 -5.08 27.55
N SER A 521 -1.35 -5.86 26.87
CA SER A 521 -0.93 -6.63 25.72
C SER A 521 -0.62 -5.76 24.50
N LEU A 522 -1.42 -4.72 24.24
CA LEU A 522 -1.16 -3.75 23.18
C LEU A 522 0.08 -2.91 23.47
N TRP A 523 0.31 -2.56 24.75
CA TRP A 523 1.54 -1.89 25.17
C TRP A 523 2.78 -2.74 24.88
N LEU A 524 2.75 -4.04 25.17
CA LEU A 524 3.86 -4.94 24.85
C LEU A 524 4.11 -5.04 23.34
N MET A 525 3.04 -5.00 22.54
CA MET A 525 3.13 -4.95 21.08
C MET A 525 3.81 -3.66 20.59
N GLU A 526 3.35 -2.50 21.06
CA GLU A 526 3.96 -1.20 20.72
C GLU A 526 5.44 -1.17 21.12
N LEU A 527 5.79 -1.66 22.31
CA LEU A 527 7.16 -1.76 22.78
C LEU A 527 8.02 -2.61 21.85
N ALA A 528 7.52 -3.79 21.44
CA ALA A 528 8.24 -4.67 20.52
C ALA A 528 8.46 -4.02 19.14
N ILE A 529 7.49 -3.25 18.65
CA ILE A 529 7.59 -2.53 17.37
C ILE A 529 8.61 -1.39 17.44
N VAL A 530 8.55 -0.56 18.48
CA VAL A 530 9.51 0.53 18.69
C VAL A 530 10.92 -0.03 18.84
N TRP A 531 11.07 -1.09 19.62
CA TRP A 531 12.35 -1.80 19.76
C TRP A 531 12.84 -2.38 18.43
N GLY A 532 11.96 -3.06 17.69
CA GLY A 532 12.28 -3.63 16.37
C GLY A 532 12.71 -2.56 15.36
N LYS A 533 12.05 -1.40 15.35
CA LYS A 533 12.43 -0.26 14.50
C LYS A 533 13.83 0.27 14.85
N SER A 534 14.18 0.32 16.14
CA SER A 534 15.47 0.86 16.61
C SER A 534 16.67 -0.02 16.28
N LEU A 535 16.47 -1.28 15.88
CA LEU A 535 17.56 -2.17 15.51
C LEU A 535 18.25 -1.68 14.23
N PRO A 536 19.59 -1.79 14.14
CA PRO A 536 20.29 -1.48 12.91
C PRO A 536 19.84 -2.44 11.80
N ALA A 537 19.68 -1.93 10.58
CA ALA A 537 19.19 -2.69 9.42
C ALA A 537 17.79 -3.34 9.65
N SER A 538 16.95 -2.73 10.49
CA SER A 538 15.58 -3.19 10.73
C SER A 538 14.73 -3.17 9.45
N TYR A 539 14.94 -2.15 8.62
CA TYR A 539 14.34 -2.00 7.31
C TYR A 539 15.28 -1.29 6.33
N PHE A 540 15.02 -1.49 5.04
CA PHE A 540 15.69 -0.81 3.94
C PHE A 540 14.62 -0.22 3.03
N LYS A 541 14.62 1.11 2.87
CA LYS A 541 13.84 1.80 1.85
C LYS A 541 14.66 1.80 0.55
N THR A 542 14.21 1.04 -0.44
CA THR A 542 14.90 0.88 -1.73
C THR A 542 13.93 1.15 -2.88
N PRO A 543 14.44 1.55 -4.06
CA PRO A 543 13.63 1.57 -5.27
C PRO A 543 12.90 0.24 -5.51
N PRO A 544 11.71 0.25 -6.10
CA PRO A 544 11.02 -0.97 -6.47
C PRO A 544 11.78 -1.72 -7.58
N PRO A 545 11.82 -3.06 -7.57
CA PRO A 545 12.40 -3.83 -8.66
C PRO A 545 11.52 -3.74 -9.92
N PRO A 546 12.07 -4.02 -11.11
CA PRO A 546 11.28 -4.09 -12.34
C PRO A 546 10.15 -5.11 -12.26
N LEU A 547 9.01 -4.80 -12.90
CA LEU A 547 7.83 -5.67 -12.90
C LEU A 547 8.11 -7.09 -13.43
N TRP A 548 8.98 -7.23 -14.45
CA TRP A 548 9.33 -8.54 -14.98
C TRP A 548 10.03 -9.42 -13.94
N TRP A 549 10.82 -8.83 -13.04
CA TRP A 549 11.52 -9.55 -11.98
C TRP A 549 10.52 -10.05 -10.94
N THR A 550 9.53 -9.22 -10.57
CA THR A 550 8.45 -9.66 -9.69
C THR A 550 7.64 -10.80 -10.32
N ILE A 551 7.27 -10.69 -11.60
CA ILE A 551 6.53 -11.75 -12.30
C ILE A 551 7.35 -13.03 -12.34
N ALA A 552 8.61 -12.96 -12.76
CA ALA A 552 9.48 -14.11 -12.85
C ALA A 552 9.68 -14.79 -11.49
N SER A 553 9.73 -14.04 -10.38
CA SER A 553 9.80 -14.56 -8.99
C SER A 553 8.68 -15.55 -8.65
N TYR A 554 7.52 -15.43 -9.29
CA TYR A 554 6.38 -16.32 -9.10
C TYR A 554 6.25 -17.40 -10.17
N LEU A 555 6.87 -17.23 -11.34
CA LEU A 555 6.83 -18.20 -12.44
C LEU A 555 7.94 -19.26 -12.35
N TRP A 556 9.16 -18.88 -11.96
CA TRP A 556 10.30 -19.80 -11.91
C TRP A 556 10.14 -20.99 -10.93
N PRO A 557 9.37 -20.91 -9.82
CA PRO A 557 9.13 -22.07 -8.97
C PRO A 557 8.14 -23.08 -9.59
N LEU A 558 7.32 -22.68 -10.57
CA LEU A 558 6.27 -23.55 -11.13
C LEU A 558 6.83 -24.83 -11.79
N PRO A 559 7.92 -24.79 -12.59
CA PRO A 559 8.57 -26.01 -13.07
C PRO A 559 8.97 -26.99 -11.96
N LEU A 560 9.37 -26.50 -10.77
CA LEU A 560 9.75 -27.37 -9.64
C LEU A 560 8.56 -28.17 -9.08
N LEU A 561 7.33 -27.69 -9.30
CA LEU A 561 6.10 -28.39 -8.91
C LEU A 561 5.73 -29.52 -9.89
N VAL A 562 6.21 -29.46 -11.15
CA VAL A 562 5.84 -30.37 -12.24
C VAL A 562 6.97 -31.36 -12.56
N LEU A 563 8.23 -30.95 -12.40
CA LEU A 563 9.39 -31.78 -12.70
C LEU A 563 9.52 -32.94 -11.71
N PRO A 564 9.96 -34.14 -12.17
CA PRO A 564 10.22 -35.25 -11.27
C PRO A 564 11.30 -34.86 -10.25
N ARG A 565 11.13 -35.27 -8.98
CA ARG A 565 12.02 -34.92 -7.85
C ARG A 565 13.52 -35.15 -8.12
N LYS A 566 13.87 -36.09 -9.01
CA LYS A 566 15.26 -36.37 -9.40
C LYS A 566 15.93 -35.22 -10.18
N LEU A 567 15.15 -34.36 -10.83
CA LEU A 567 15.61 -33.16 -11.55
C LEU A 567 15.57 -31.90 -10.69
N VAL A 568 15.04 -31.98 -9.46
CA VAL A 568 14.98 -30.84 -8.55
C VAL A 568 16.37 -30.65 -7.92
N PRO A 569 16.98 -29.46 -8.04
CA PRO A 569 18.29 -29.18 -7.47
C PRO A 569 18.31 -29.40 -5.95
N SER A 570 19.50 -29.66 -5.38
CA SER A 570 19.66 -29.75 -3.92
C SER A 570 19.25 -28.43 -3.24
N TRP A 571 18.82 -28.47 -1.98
CA TRP A 571 18.36 -27.28 -1.27
C TRP A 571 19.41 -26.15 -1.20
N HIS A 572 20.70 -26.50 -1.15
CA HIS A 572 21.81 -25.55 -1.23
C HIS A 572 21.87 -24.84 -2.58
N THR A 573 21.74 -25.58 -3.69
CA THR A 573 21.72 -24.98 -5.02
C THR A 573 20.49 -24.09 -5.21
N MET A 574 19.32 -24.52 -4.73
CA MET A 574 18.10 -23.71 -4.76
C MET A 574 18.24 -22.43 -3.93
N GLY A 575 18.86 -22.52 -2.74
CA GLY A 575 19.20 -21.35 -1.93
C GLY A 575 20.16 -20.38 -2.66
N GLY A 576 21.16 -20.92 -3.36
CA GLY A 576 22.05 -20.15 -4.22
C GLY A 576 21.32 -19.45 -5.36
N PHE A 577 20.40 -20.13 -6.06
CA PHE A 577 19.56 -19.52 -7.10
C PHE A 577 18.68 -18.40 -6.55
N VAL A 578 18.01 -18.61 -5.42
CA VAL A 578 17.19 -17.58 -4.77
C VAL A 578 18.05 -16.38 -4.38
N PHE A 579 19.25 -16.61 -3.84
CA PHE A 579 20.18 -15.54 -3.48
C PHE A 579 20.62 -14.73 -4.70
N VAL A 580 21.07 -15.40 -5.77
CA VAL A 580 21.43 -14.72 -7.03
C VAL A 580 20.23 -13.97 -7.62
N TRP A 581 19.04 -14.56 -7.55
CA TRP A 581 17.81 -13.91 -8.03
C TRP A 581 17.48 -12.63 -7.26
N LEU A 582 17.59 -12.65 -5.92
CA LEU A 582 17.44 -11.48 -5.06
C LEU A 582 18.52 -10.42 -5.35
N LEU A 583 19.77 -10.83 -5.58
CA LEU A 583 20.84 -9.92 -5.99
C LEU A 583 20.54 -9.25 -7.33
N LEU A 584 20.07 -10.00 -8.33
CA LEU A 584 19.66 -9.45 -9.62
C LEU A 584 18.55 -8.42 -9.44
N GLY A 585 17.53 -8.72 -8.62
CA GLY A 585 16.47 -7.77 -8.28
C GLY A 585 17.02 -6.48 -7.65
N GLY A 586 17.99 -6.62 -6.74
CA GLY A 586 18.68 -5.49 -6.11
C GLY A 586 19.50 -4.64 -7.10
N CYS A 587 20.27 -5.26 -7.99
CA CYS A 587 21.04 -4.56 -9.01
C CYS A 587 20.14 -3.73 -9.94
N PHE A 588 19.01 -4.29 -10.37
CA PHE A 588 18.05 -3.58 -11.22
C PHE A 588 17.28 -2.49 -10.47
N ALA A 589 16.85 -2.74 -9.23
CA ALA A 589 16.20 -1.73 -8.40
C ALA A 589 17.09 -0.48 -8.28
N LEU A 590 18.40 -0.66 -8.07
CA LEU A 590 19.36 0.44 -7.96
C LEU A 590 19.78 1.06 -9.31
N HIS A 591 19.16 0.65 -10.44
CA HIS A 591 19.52 1.10 -11.79
C HIS A 591 21.03 1.00 -12.07
N LEU A 592 21.69 0.00 -11.47
CA LEU A 592 23.14 -0.19 -11.58
C LEU A 592 23.61 -0.33 -13.04
N PRO A 593 22.91 -1.04 -13.95
CA PRO A 593 23.31 -1.15 -15.35
C PRO A 593 23.37 0.20 -16.10
N GLU A 594 22.42 1.10 -15.86
CA GLU A 594 22.42 2.44 -16.48
C GLU A 594 23.53 3.31 -15.89
N ARG A 595 23.75 3.23 -14.58
CA ARG A 595 24.83 3.97 -13.92
C ARG A 595 26.23 3.49 -14.30
N LEU A 596 26.38 2.22 -14.66
CA LEU A 596 27.65 1.67 -15.14
C LEU A 596 27.99 2.13 -16.57
N GLN A 597 27.03 2.65 -17.34
CA GLN A 597 27.26 3.34 -18.61
C GLN A 597 27.69 4.79 -18.34
N THR A 598 28.85 4.95 -17.70
CA THR A 598 29.37 6.22 -17.14
C THR A 598 29.90 7.25 -18.15
N ARG A 599 29.35 7.35 -19.36
CA ARG A 599 29.75 8.42 -20.29
C ARG A 599 28.57 9.24 -20.78
N ASP A 600 28.58 10.50 -20.37
CA ASP A 600 27.77 11.61 -20.89
C ASP A 600 26.25 11.47 -20.68
N MET A 601 25.83 11.13 -19.45
CA MET A 601 24.42 11.26 -19.07
C MET A 601 23.97 12.72 -19.22
N PRO A 602 22.75 12.99 -19.71
CA PRO A 602 22.21 14.34 -19.73
C PRO A 602 22.03 14.88 -18.31
N LEU A 603 22.17 16.19 -18.14
CA LEU A 603 21.65 16.88 -16.96
C LEU A 603 20.13 16.73 -16.97
N ARG A 604 19.56 16.15 -15.93
CA ARG A 604 18.12 15.98 -15.80
C ARG A 604 17.60 16.78 -14.61
N CYS A 605 16.66 17.68 -14.86
CA CYS A 605 15.99 18.48 -13.85
C CYS A 605 14.50 18.13 -13.86
N THR A 606 14.04 17.44 -12.81
CA THR A 606 12.63 17.03 -12.64
C THR A 606 11.96 17.94 -11.62
N PHE A 607 11.04 18.78 -12.09
CA PHE A 607 10.15 19.60 -11.27
C PHE A 607 9.00 18.73 -10.79
N ILE A 608 9.00 18.39 -9.50
CA ILE A 608 8.08 17.44 -8.90
C ILE A 608 6.77 18.15 -8.58
N ALA A 609 5.65 17.55 -8.98
CA ALA A 609 4.32 18.04 -8.69
C ALA A 609 3.94 17.74 -7.23
N VAL A 610 4.30 18.64 -6.33
CA VAL A 610 3.98 18.56 -4.89
C VAL A 610 2.67 19.27 -4.54
N GLY A 611 2.20 20.21 -5.36
CA GLY A 611 1.07 21.09 -5.07
C GLY A 611 1.57 22.51 -4.76
N HIS A 612 0.93 23.20 -3.81
CA HIS A 612 1.39 24.51 -3.34
C HIS A 612 2.67 24.33 -2.51
N GLY A 613 3.83 24.56 -3.13
CA GLY A 613 5.16 24.28 -2.62
C GLY A 613 6.13 23.92 -3.75
N LEU A 614 7.38 23.61 -3.41
CA LEU A 614 8.44 23.34 -4.38
C LEU A 614 9.23 22.07 -4.06
N SER A 615 9.57 21.32 -5.11
CA SER A 615 10.63 20.32 -5.06
C SER A 615 11.18 20.03 -6.46
N VAL A 616 12.49 20.11 -6.61
CA VAL A 616 13.18 19.92 -7.90
C VAL A 616 14.33 18.94 -7.73
N LEU A 617 14.24 17.78 -8.38
CA LEU A 617 15.31 16.78 -8.39
C LEU A 617 16.24 17.02 -9.59
N VAL A 618 17.52 17.27 -9.31
CA VAL A 618 18.58 17.45 -10.29
C VAL A 618 19.51 16.24 -10.27
N GLU A 619 19.62 15.57 -11.40
CA GLU A 619 20.56 14.46 -11.65
C GLU A 619 21.65 14.98 -12.60
N TYR A 620 22.89 15.03 -12.13
CA TYR A 620 24.02 15.55 -12.90
C TYR A 620 24.66 14.47 -13.80
N PRO A 621 25.42 14.88 -14.84
CA PRO A 621 26.06 13.94 -15.78
C PRO A 621 27.02 12.91 -15.15
N ASP A 622 27.62 13.23 -14.00
CA ASP A 622 28.51 12.33 -13.25
C ASP A 622 27.78 11.37 -12.30
N GLY A 623 26.44 11.41 -12.29
CA GLY A 623 25.57 10.62 -11.41
C GLY A 623 25.39 11.20 -10.02
N THR A 624 26.00 12.35 -9.70
CA THR A 624 25.70 13.06 -8.45
C THR A 624 24.31 13.68 -8.51
N THR A 625 23.69 13.88 -7.35
CA THR A 625 22.30 14.35 -7.28
C THR A 625 22.10 15.49 -6.28
N MET A 626 21.15 16.37 -6.61
CA MET A 626 20.71 17.46 -5.75
C MET A 626 19.19 17.51 -5.71
N LEU A 627 18.61 17.66 -4.52
CA LEU A 627 17.21 18.04 -4.37
C LEU A 627 17.17 19.51 -3.95
N TYR A 628 16.50 20.36 -4.72
CA TYR A 628 16.25 21.76 -4.41
C TYR A 628 14.82 21.89 -3.91
N ASP A 629 14.68 22.20 -2.62
CA ASP A 629 13.44 22.20 -1.85
C ASP A 629 12.67 20.85 -1.80
N ALA A 630 11.88 20.70 -0.75
CA ALA A 630 11.03 19.53 -0.53
C ALA A 630 9.86 19.90 0.40
N GLY A 631 9.00 20.82 -0.02
CA GLY A 631 7.90 21.30 0.82
C GLY A 631 6.55 21.37 0.13
N LYS A 632 5.50 21.44 0.96
CA LYS A 632 4.11 21.59 0.57
C LYS A 632 3.28 22.16 1.71
N VAL A 633 2.50 23.19 1.44
CA VAL A 633 1.57 23.79 2.42
C VAL A 633 0.62 22.73 3.01
N GLY A 634 0.53 22.68 4.34
CA GLY A 634 -0.43 21.87 5.10
C GLY A 634 -0.20 20.35 5.06
N ALA A 635 0.76 19.84 4.27
CA ALA A 635 0.95 18.41 4.05
C ALA A 635 2.45 18.01 3.96
N PRO A 636 3.23 18.17 5.05
CA PRO A 636 4.67 17.82 5.12
C PRO A 636 4.96 16.39 4.61
N VAL A 637 4.18 15.41 5.08
CA VAL A 637 4.31 14.00 4.70
C VAL A 637 4.03 13.80 3.21
N GLY A 638 3.13 14.60 2.62
CA GLY A 638 2.80 14.55 1.20
C GLY A 638 3.98 15.00 0.33
N ALA A 639 4.64 16.09 0.70
CA ALA A 639 5.81 16.62 -0.02
C ALA A 639 6.95 15.60 -0.08
N ALA A 640 7.34 15.06 1.08
CA ALA A 640 8.44 14.10 1.11
C ALA A 640 8.09 12.73 0.55
N ARG A 641 6.81 12.33 0.53
CA ARG A 641 6.36 11.15 -0.23
C ARG A 641 6.48 11.36 -1.73
N ALA A 642 6.10 12.53 -2.27
CA ALA A 642 6.24 12.85 -3.68
C ALA A 642 7.72 12.93 -4.11
N ALA A 643 8.58 13.54 -3.29
CA ALA A 643 10.02 13.52 -3.53
C ALA A 643 10.57 12.08 -3.50
N SER A 644 10.18 11.29 -2.50
CA SER A 644 10.62 9.89 -2.37
C SER A 644 10.11 8.98 -3.49
N SER A 645 8.90 9.20 -4.02
CA SER A 645 8.33 8.39 -5.12
C SER A 645 9.10 8.63 -6.41
N VAL A 646 9.39 9.89 -6.74
CA VAL A 646 10.22 10.25 -7.90
C VAL A 646 11.63 9.70 -7.75
N MET A 647 12.28 9.88 -6.59
CA MET A 647 13.60 9.30 -6.31
C MET A 647 13.60 7.78 -6.52
N GLN A 648 12.62 7.06 -5.97
CA GLN A 648 12.51 5.61 -6.12
C GLN A 648 12.28 5.20 -7.57
N SER A 649 11.44 5.93 -8.31
CA SER A 649 11.22 5.67 -9.75
C SER A 649 12.50 5.82 -10.59
N ARG A 650 13.44 6.65 -10.12
CA ARG A 650 14.77 6.90 -10.74
C ARG A 650 15.88 6.00 -10.18
N GLY A 651 15.55 5.04 -9.31
CA GLY A 651 16.57 4.17 -8.69
C GLY A 651 17.41 4.84 -7.60
N LEU A 652 17.00 6.01 -7.10
CA LEU A 652 17.74 6.78 -6.10
C LEU A 652 17.36 6.36 -4.67
N VAL A 653 18.36 5.97 -3.89
CA VAL A 653 18.20 5.69 -2.45
C VAL A 653 18.52 6.94 -1.63
N THR A 654 19.62 7.62 -1.96
CA THR A 654 20.16 8.79 -1.26
C THR A 654 20.56 9.88 -2.24
N LEU A 655 20.54 11.12 -1.78
CA LEU A 655 20.92 12.35 -2.48
C LEU A 655 22.29 12.80 -1.99
N ASP A 656 23.12 13.34 -2.88
CA ASP A 656 24.40 13.91 -2.47
C ASP A 656 24.21 15.28 -1.81
N ARG A 657 23.25 16.08 -2.30
CA ARG A 657 22.95 17.42 -1.79
C ARG A 657 21.44 17.62 -1.63
N LEU A 658 21.02 18.24 -0.54
CA LEU A 658 19.69 18.79 -0.36
C LEU A 658 19.84 20.29 -0.11
N VAL A 659 19.39 21.12 -1.04
CA VAL A 659 19.45 22.58 -0.95
C VAL A 659 18.08 23.10 -0.54
N ILE A 660 18.02 23.93 0.49
CA ILE A 660 16.80 24.62 0.92
C ILE A 660 16.91 26.10 0.57
N SER A 661 15.97 26.60 -0.22
CA SER A 661 16.01 27.95 -0.76
C SER A 661 15.89 29.03 0.32
N HIS A 662 14.89 28.95 1.20
CA HIS A 662 14.64 29.89 2.29
C HIS A 662 13.84 29.26 3.44
N ALA A 663 13.52 30.05 4.47
CA ALA A 663 12.96 29.58 5.74
C ALA A 663 11.42 29.48 5.77
N ASP A 664 10.73 29.33 4.64
CA ASP A 664 9.28 29.07 4.63
C ASP A 664 8.98 27.57 4.57
N ALA A 665 8.03 27.11 5.40
CA ALA A 665 7.84 25.68 5.61
C ALA A 665 7.26 24.97 4.37
N ASP A 666 6.64 25.65 3.43
CA ASP A 666 6.24 25.09 2.13
C ASP A 666 7.41 24.83 1.16
N HIS A 667 8.64 25.18 1.54
CA HIS A 667 9.87 24.79 0.86
C HIS A 667 10.63 23.65 1.57
N PHE A 668 10.48 23.47 2.89
CA PHE A 668 11.23 22.42 3.62
C PHE A 668 10.41 21.48 4.51
N SER A 669 9.08 21.59 4.53
CA SER A 669 8.20 20.79 5.41
C SER A 669 8.37 19.27 5.26
N GLY A 670 8.80 18.78 4.09
CA GLY A 670 9.12 17.37 3.88
C GLY A 670 10.54 16.96 4.29
N VAL A 671 11.47 17.91 4.42
CA VAL A 671 12.90 17.65 4.70
C VAL A 671 13.13 16.83 5.98
N PRO A 672 12.45 17.08 7.12
CA PRO A 672 12.64 16.27 8.33
C PRO A 672 12.44 14.78 8.11
N MET A 673 11.45 14.40 7.29
CA MET A 673 11.18 12.99 6.98
C MET A 673 12.26 12.42 6.05
N LEU A 674 12.67 13.16 5.02
CA LEU A 674 13.76 12.75 4.12
C LEU A 674 15.08 12.54 4.88
N VAL A 675 15.39 13.44 5.79
CA VAL A 675 16.62 13.42 6.59
C VAL A 675 16.57 12.30 7.65
N SER A 676 15.43 12.08 8.29
CA SER A 676 15.23 10.94 9.21
C SER A 676 15.35 9.59 8.49
N ASP A 677 14.96 9.54 7.23
CA ASP A 677 15.11 8.39 6.34
C ASP A 677 16.54 8.27 5.74
N HIS A 678 17.48 9.12 6.14
CA HIS A 678 18.86 9.17 5.64
C HIS A 678 18.94 9.35 4.12
N ARG A 679 17.99 10.09 3.55
CA ARG A 679 17.89 10.34 2.10
C ARG A 679 18.83 11.41 1.59
N ALA A 680 19.51 12.17 2.46
CA ALA A 680 20.44 13.23 2.07
C ALA A 680 21.79 13.07 2.77
N ARG A 681 22.88 13.16 2.01
CA ARG A 681 24.25 13.11 2.55
C ARG A 681 24.71 14.44 3.13
N LYS A 682 24.25 15.55 2.58
CA LYS A 682 24.57 16.90 3.04
C LYS A 682 23.44 17.86 2.73
N ILE A 683 23.16 18.77 3.67
CA ILE A 683 22.15 19.82 3.52
C ILE A 683 22.86 21.17 3.34
N TYR A 684 22.35 21.98 2.42
CA TYR A 684 22.80 23.34 2.18
C TYR A 684 21.63 24.30 2.38
N THR A 685 21.88 25.39 3.11
CA THR A 685 20.90 26.46 3.33
C THR A 685 21.52 27.81 3.03
N SER A 686 20.73 28.88 3.02
CA SER A 686 21.30 30.23 3.12
C SER A 686 22.00 30.43 4.49
N PRO A 687 22.92 31.40 4.62
CA PRO A 687 23.74 31.58 5.83
C PRO A 687 22.94 31.80 7.12
N SER A 688 21.78 32.46 7.03
CA SER A 688 20.96 32.84 8.19
C SER A 688 19.79 31.91 8.47
N MET A 689 19.42 31.01 7.55
CA MET A 689 18.20 30.20 7.65
C MET A 689 18.12 29.40 8.96
N LEU A 690 19.14 28.59 9.26
CA LEU A 690 19.14 27.71 10.45
C LEU A 690 19.31 28.48 11.77
N ALA A 691 19.73 29.74 11.73
CA ALA A 691 19.85 30.59 12.90
C ALA A 691 18.50 31.19 13.35
N ARG A 692 17.44 31.10 12.51
CA ARG A 692 16.11 31.59 12.85
C ARG A 692 15.45 30.75 13.94
N GLU A 693 14.70 31.41 14.81
CA GLU A 693 14.03 30.83 15.99
C GLU A 693 12.57 30.46 15.73
N GLU A 694 12.18 30.40 14.45
CA GLU A 694 10.84 29.99 14.04
C GLU A 694 10.57 28.53 14.40
N PRO A 695 9.34 28.17 14.83
CA PRO A 695 9.01 26.82 15.25
C PRO A 695 9.33 25.74 14.21
N ALA A 696 9.09 26.03 12.92
CA ALA A 696 9.36 25.09 11.83
C ALA A 696 10.87 24.89 11.65
N VAL A 697 11.67 25.96 11.66
CA VAL A 697 13.13 25.86 11.58
C VAL A 697 13.72 25.09 12.78
N ARG A 698 13.16 25.26 13.98
CA ARG A 698 13.56 24.47 15.16
C ARG A 698 13.29 22.97 14.97
N GLU A 699 12.11 22.60 14.49
CA GLU A 699 11.76 21.20 14.20
C GLU A 699 12.68 20.58 13.12
N LEU A 700 13.05 21.37 12.10
CA LEU A 700 14.04 20.99 11.10
C LEU A 700 15.42 20.76 11.74
N ARG A 701 15.89 21.70 12.57
CA ARG A 701 17.19 21.62 13.26
C ARG A 701 17.30 20.37 14.12
N GLU A 702 16.27 20.07 14.91
CA GLU A 702 16.22 18.85 15.71
C GLU A 702 16.26 17.58 14.84
N ALA A 703 15.60 17.57 13.68
CA ALA A 703 15.65 16.43 12.75
C ALA A 703 17.05 16.25 12.14
N ILE A 704 17.72 17.35 11.79
CA ILE A 704 19.11 17.35 11.31
C ILE A 704 20.06 16.83 12.39
N GLU A 705 19.94 17.30 13.62
CA GLU A 705 20.75 16.86 14.76
C GLU A 705 20.53 15.37 15.07
N ARG A 706 19.27 14.92 15.08
CA ARG A 706 18.91 13.50 15.32
C ARG A 706 19.47 12.57 14.25
N SER A 707 19.43 12.98 12.98
CA SER A 707 19.98 12.20 11.86
C SER A 707 21.49 12.32 11.71
N ARG A 708 22.12 13.30 12.38
CA ARG A 708 23.55 13.66 12.23
C ARG A 708 23.93 13.98 10.78
N THR A 709 23.00 14.61 10.03
CA THR A 709 23.26 14.98 8.64
C THR A 709 24.12 16.24 8.59
N PRO A 710 25.28 16.23 7.91
CA PRO A 710 26.12 17.42 7.76
C PRO A 710 25.37 18.58 7.09
N THR A 711 25.57 19.79 7.61
CA THR A 711 25.04 21.03 7.04
C THR A 711 26.15 21.90 6.48
N GLY A 712 25.81 22.81 5.57
CA GLY A 712 26.66 23.87 5.06
C GLY A 712 25.82 25.05 4.58
N HIS A 713 26.48 26.15 4.26
CA HIS A 713 25.82 27.35 3.74
C HIS A 713 26.25 27.60 2.29
N LEU A 714 25.38 28.25 1.53
CA LEU A 714 25.65 28.73 0.18
C LEU A 714 25.35 30.23 0.12
N ALA A 715 26.20 30.98 -0.57
CA ALA A 715 26.02 32.40 -0.86
C ALA A 715 26.50 32.73 -2.27
N ALA A 716 26.13 33.91 -2.76
CA ALA A 716 26.49 34.40 -4.08
C ALA A 716 28.01 34.31 -4.31
N GLY A 717 28.39 33.74 -5.45
CA GLY A 717 29.80 33.48 -5.79
C GLY A 717 30.25 32.04 -5.51
N ASP A 718 29.54 31.29 -4.68
CA ASP A 718 29.77 29.86 -4.54
C ASP A 718 29.42 29.12 -5.83
N GLN A 719 30.23 28.12 -6.18
CA GLN A 719 29.98 27.26 -7.33
C GLN A 719 30.53 25.86 -7.13
N TRP A 720 29.97 24.89 -7.84
CA TRP A 720 30.53 23.54 -7.94
C TRP A 720 30.35 22.99 -9.35
N THR A 721 31.15 21.98 -9.67
CA THR A 721 31.11 21.27 -10.94
C THR A 721 30.78 19.80 -10.69
N SER A 722 29.82 19.28 -11.44
CA SER A 722 29.39 17.88 -11.40
C SER A 722 29.32 17.35 -12.84
N GLY A 723 30.33 16.56 -13.23
CA GLY A 723 30.54 16.18 -14.63
C GLY A 723 30.78 17.40 -15.54
N ALA A 724 30.02 17.50 -16.63
CA ALA A 724 30.08 18.62 -17.57
C ALA A 724 29.24 19.85 -17.14
N ALA A 725 28.50 19.76 -16.04
CA ALA A 725 27.62 20.82 -15.56
C ALA A 725 28.27 21.66 -14.46
N ILE A 726 28.05 22.97 -14.50
CA ILE A 726 28.50 23.93 -13.49
C ILE A 726 27.28 24.56 -12.83
N THR A 727 27.20 24.50 -11.51
CA THR A 727 26.15 25.19 -10.75
C THR A 727 26.75 26.36 -9.99
N ARG A 728 26.16 27.54 -10.15
CA ARG A 728 26.54 28.78 -9.48
C ARG A 728 25.41 29.31 -8.61
N VAL A 729 25.75 29.86 -7.46
CA VAL A 729 24.83 30.56 -6.57
C VAL A 729 24.85 32.04 -6.94
N LEU A 730 23.69 32.60 -7.28
CA LEU A 730 23.55 34.00 -7.69
C LEU A 730 23.10 34.92 -6.53
N HIS A 731 22.43 34.34 -5.55
CA HIS A 731 21.79 35.03 -4.43
C HIS A 731 21.57 34.03 -3.27
N PRO A 732 21.58 34.41 -1.97
CA PRO A 732 21.81 35.76 -1.43
C PRO A 732 23.29 36.13 -1.32
N GLN A 733 23.60 37.42 -1.14
CA GLN A 733 24.96 37.84 -0.80
C GLN A 733 25.33 37.34 0.61
N ALA A 734 26.61 37.01 0.85
CA ALA A 734 27.04 36.42 2.12
C ALA A 734 26.78 37.33 3.33
N ASP A 735 26.86 38.66 3.11
CA ASP A 735 26.74 39.68 4.16
C ASP A 735 25.35 40.31 4.27
N GLU A 736 24.42 39.98 3.36
CA GLU A 736 23.07 40.56 3.33
C GLU A 736 22.06 39.55 3.87
N VAL A 737 21.45 39.89 5.01
CA VAL A 737 20.32 39.13 5.56
C VAL A 737 19.09 40.03 5.47
N ALA A 738 18.16 39.69 4.58
CA ALA A 738 16.89 40.39 4.47
C ALA A 738 15.97 40.03 5.65
N GLU A 739 15.11 40.97 6.05
CA GLU A 739 14.10 40.72 7.09
C GLU A 739 13.09 39.65 6.65
N ARG A 740 12.67 39.69 5.38
CA ARG A 740 11.74 38.72 4.79
C ARG A 740 12.47 37.48 4.30
N ASP A 741 11.89 36.30 4.54
CA ASP A 741 12.49 35.02 4.18
C ASP A 741 12.61 34.80 2.67
N ASN A 742 11.55 35.13 1.93
CA ASN A 742 11.52 35.06 0.47
C ASN A 742 12.69 35.83 -0.18
N GLU A 743 13.04 36.99 0.40
CA GLU A 743 14.17 37.82 -0.04
C GLU A 743 15.54 37.21 0.28
N ASN A 744 15.63 36.09 1.01
CA ASN A 744 16.85 35.34 1.27
C ASN A 744 16.94 34.04 0.42
N SER A 745 16.05 33.86 -0.57
CA SER A 745 15.99 32.66 -1.41
C SER A 745 17.30 32.35 -2.13
N LEU A 746 17.80 31.12 -2.02
CA LEU A 746 18.97 30.67 -2.79
C LEU A 746 18.64 30.56 -4.28
N VAL A 747 19.20 31.43 -5.11
CA VAL A 747 19.03 31.35 -6.57
C VAL A 747 20.21 30.60 -7.18
N LEU A 748 19.92 29.52 -7.90
CA LEU A 748 20.93 28.67 -8.54
C LEU A 748 20.84 28.75 -10.07
N ALA A 749 21.97 28.96 -10.74
CA ALA A 749 22.11 28.81 -12.18
C ALA A 749 22.92 27.55 -12.49
N ILE A 750 22.34 26.62 -13.25
CA ILE A 750 22.98 25.37 -13.68
C ILE A 750 23.26 25.45 -15.18
N GLU A 751 24.52 25.32 -15.57
CA GLU A 751 24.98 25.47 -16.95
C GLU A 751 25.56 24.16 -17.48
N ILE A 752 25.15 23.75 -18.69
CA ILE A 752 25.70 22.60 -19.40
C ILE A 752 25.51 22.76 -20.92
N GLY A 753 26.52 22.45 -21.72
CA GLY A 753 26.40 22.44 -23.18
C GLY A 753 25.96 23.77 -23.80
N GLY A 754 26.26 24.90 -23.14
CA GLY A 754 25.83 26.24 -23.57
C GLY A 754 24.39 26.61 -23.20
N ARG A 755 23.67 25.75 -22.48
CA ARG A 755 22.32 26.00 -21.97
C ARG A 755 22.34 26.26 -20.46
N ARG A 756 21.34 26.98 -19.95
CA ARG A 756 21.23 27.39 -18.54
C ARG A 756 19.82 27.14 -17.97
N ILE A 757 19.78 26.55 -16.77
CA ILE A 757 18.58 26.40 -15.95
C ILE A 757 18.67 27.33 -14.74
N LEU A 758 17.64 28.11 -14.45
CA LEU A 758 17.55 28.99 -13.29
C LEU A 758 16.51 28.48 -12.28
N LEU A 759 16.96 28.20 -11.06
CA LEU A 759 16.11 27.84 -9.92
C LEU A 759 16.07 29.01 -8.95
N THR A 760 14.89 29.62 -8.79
CA THR A 760 14.74 30.94 -8.16
C THR A 760 14.23 30.89 -6.72
N GLY A 761 13.63 29.77 -6.31
CA GLY A 761 12.80 29.72 -5.10
C GLY A 761 11.70 30.77 -5.17
N ASP A 762 11.43 31.41 -4.03
CA ASP A 762 10.37 32.41 -3.89
C ASP A 762 10.90 33.84 -3.89
N LEU A 763 11.99 34.08 -4.62
CA LEU A 763 12.60 35.41 -4.71
C LEU A 763 11.58 36.45 -5.20
N GLU A 764 11.36 37.48 -4.38
CA GLU A 764 10.46 38.59 -4.67
C GLU A 764 11.01 39.91 -4.09
N GLY A 765 10.25 41.00 -4.27
CA GLY A 765 10.52 42.26 -3.58
C GLY A 765 11.88 42.88 -3.94
N ARG A 766 12.57 43.44 -2.93
CA ARG A 766 13.81 44.19 -3.14
C ARG A 766 14.95 43.33 -3.65
N ALA A 767 15.05 42.10 -3.16
CA ALA A 767 16.09 41.16 -3.58
C ALA A 767 15.95 40.80 -5.07
N LEU A 768 14.70 40.63 -5.54
CA LEU A 768 14.43 40.45 -6.96
C LEU A 768 14.82 41.68 -7.79
N GLU A 769 14.44 42.89 -7.36
CA GLU A 769 14.82 44.13 -8.05
C GLU A 769 16.34 44.30 -8.16
N GLN A 770 17.08 43.98 -7.09
CA GLN A 770 18.54 43.99 -7.08
C GLN A 770 19.15 42.96 -8.03
N LEU A 771 18.54 41.77 -8.14
CA LEU A 771 18.96 40.75 -9.10
C LEU A 771 18.74 41.23 -10.54
N LEU A 772 17.56 41.79 -10.81
CA LEU A 772 17.17 42.34 -12.13
C LEU A 772 18.01 43.56 -12.55
N ALA A 773 18.55 44.31 -11.59
CA ALA A 773 19.44 45.43 -11.85
C ALA A 773 20.85 45.00 -12.31
N ARG A 774 21.21 43.71 -12.15
CA ARG A 774 22.45 43.15 -12.69
C ARG A 774 22.33 42.92 -14.19
N GLU A 775 23.46 42.64 -14.83
CA GLU A 775 23.47 42.28 -16.25
C GLU A 775 22.50 41.13 -16.54
N ALA A 776 21.73 41.26 -17.63
CA ALA A 776 20.73 40.30 -18.07
C ALA A 776 21.36 38.91 -18.22
N LEU A 777 20.72 37.90 -17.65
CA LEU A 777 21.22 36.53 -17.63
C LEU A 777 20.32 35.63 -18.48
N ASP A 778 20.72 35.40 -19.73
CA ASP A 778 20.00 34.52 -20.65
C ASP A 778 19.89 33.10 -20.06
N ALA A 779 18.67 32.59 -19.88
CA ALA A 779 18.41 31.29 -19.26
C ALA A 779 17.34 30.55 -20.04
N ASP A 780 17.67 29.42 -20.64
CA ASP A 780 16.74 28.65 -21.47
C ASP A 780 15.54 28.11 -20.69
N VAL A 781 15.78 27.72 -19.43
CA VAL A 781 14.75 27.13 -18.56
C VAL A 781 14.72 27.82 -17.22
N VAL A 782 13.53 28.21 -16.80
CA VAL A 782 13.34 28.99 -15.57
C VAL A 782 12.23 28.39 -14.71
N LEU A 783 12.51 28.25 -13.42
CA LEU A 783 11.46 28.12 -12.41
C LEU A 783 10.85 29.52 -12.20
N ALA A 784 9.54 29.66 -12.37
CA ALA A 784 8.88 30.93 -12.08
C ALA A 784 9.02 31.24 -10.57
N PRO A 785 9.48 32.44 -10.18
CA PRO A 785 9.65 32.76 -8.77
C PRO A 785 8.31 32.82 -8.05
N HIS A 786 8.32 32.41 -6.79
CA HIS A 786 7.18 32.51 -5.86
C HIS A 786 5.91 31.84 -6.40
N HIS A 787 6.07 30.61 -6.86
CA HIS A 787 4.98 29.80 -7.45
C HIS A 787 4.24 30.48 -8.63
N GLY A 788 4.89 31.46 -9.29
CA GLY A 788 4.24 32.27 -10.31
C GLY A 788 3.24 33.27 -9.73
N SER A 789 3.59 33.92 -8.63
CA SER A 789 2.85 35.04 -8.04
C SER A 789 3.03 36.31 -8.88
N PRO A 790 2.00 37.16 -9.07
CA PRO A 790 2.17 38.47 -9.70
C PRO A 790 3.20 39.37 -8.99
N ARG A 791 3.51 39.10 -7.72
CA ARG A 791 4.53 39.82 -6.94
C ARG A 791 5.96 39.54 -7.40
N SER A 792 6.20 38.47 -8.16
CA SER A 792 7.53 38.15 -8.69
C SER A 792 7.89 38.88 -9.99
N ASN A 793 7.16 39.96 -10.32
CA ASN A 793 7.35 40.78 -11.52
C ASN A 793 7.58 39.92 -12.79
N PRO A 794 6.60 39.09 -13.21
CA PRO A 794 6.79 38.13 -14.30
C PRO A 794 7.30 38.75 -15.60
N ASP A 795 6.76 39.92 -15.99
CA ASP A 795 7.20 40.66 -17.18
C ASP A 795 8.65 41.13 -17.07
N GLY A 796 9.00 41.78 -15.96
CA GLY A 796 10.37 42.23 -15.73
C GLY A 796 11.36 41.08 -15.68
N PHE A 797 10.99 39.97 -15.03
CA PHE A 797 11.81 38.78 -14.94
C PHE A 797 11.98 38.08 -16.29
N ALA A 798 10.89 37.89 -17.05
CA ALA A 798 10.94 37.31 -18.40
C ALA A 798 11.81 38.16 -19.35
N SER A 799 11.74 39.50 -19.23
CA SER A 799 12.58 40.39 -20.04
C SER A 799 14.08 40.28 -19.73
N TRP A 800 14.42 40.00 -18.46
CA TRP A 800 15.79 39.90 -17.97
C TRP A 800 16.47 38.56 -18.32
N CYS A 801 15.73 37.45 -18.29
CA CYS A 801 16.30 36.11 -18.55
C CYS A 801 15.87 35.44 -19.87
N LYS A 802 14.86 35.98 -20.57
CA LYS A 802 14.39 35.53 -21.90
C LYS A 802 14.20 34.00 -22.03
N PRO A 803 13.38 33.36 -21.17
CA PRO A 803 13.30 31.92 -21.13
C PRO A 803 12.59 31.30 -22.33
N GLU A 804 13.13 30.19 -22.84
CA GLU A 804 12.45 29.31 -23.79
C GLU A 804 11.36 28.51 -23.08
N VAL A 805 11.61 28.09 -21.84
CA VAL A 805 10.72 27.25 -21.03
C VAL A 805 10.56 27.82 -19.62
N VAL A 806 9.32 27.92 -19.16
CA VAL A 806 8.98 28.33 -17.79
C VAL A 806 8.19 27.23 -17.11
N VAL A 807 8.61 26.84 -15.91
CA VAL A 807 7.89 25.88 -15.07
C VAL A 807 7.30 26.60 -13.87
N ILE A 808 5.99 26.45 -13.66
CA ILE A 808 5.26 26.98 -12.52
C ILE A 808 4.85 25.81 -11.63
N SER A 809 5.37 25.78 -10.39
CA SER A 809 4.93 24.83 -9.37
C SER A 809 3.70 25.39 -8.65
N GLY A 810 2.59 24.64 -8.62
CA GLY A 810 1.33 25.14 -8.07
C GLY A 810 0.32 24.08 -7.68
N SER A 811 -0.85 24.52 -7.20
CA SER A 811 -1.97 23.66 -6.79
C SER A 811 -3.26 23.99 -7.54
N ARG A 812 -4.15 22.98 -7.69
CA ARG A 812 -5.48 23.17 -8.29
C ARG A 812 -6.49 23.82 -7.34
N HIS A 813 -6.04 24.48 -6.27
CA HIS A 813 -6.95 25.16 -5.36
C HIS A 813 -7.57 26.37 -6.09
N PRO A 814 -8.90 26.59 -5.98
CA PRO A 814 -9.57 27.67 -6.71
C PRO A 814 -8.99 29.07 -6.49
N GLU A 815 -8.38 29.29 -5.31
CA GLU A 815 -7.76 30.56 -4.90
C GLU A 815 -6.45 30.85 -5.65
N ASP A 816 -5.74 29.81 -6.11
CA ASP A 816 -4.46 29.94 -6.79
C ASP A 816 -4.63 30.21 -8.31
N LEU A 817 -5.74 29.74 -8.90
CA LEU A 817 -5.95 29.72 -10.35
C LEU A 817 -5.98 31.10 -11.05
N PRO A 818 -6.60 32.16 -10.50
CA PRO A 818 -6.67 33.45 -11.19
C PRO A 818 -5.29 34.09 -11.41
N ASN A 819 -4.44 34.03 -10.38
CA ASN A 819 -3.08 34.58 -10.44
C ASN A 819 -2.20 33.83 -11.43
N ILE A 820 -2.33 32.50 -11.46
CA ILE A 820 -1.57 31.64 -12.38
C ILE A 820 -1.88 31.99 -13.85
N ALA A 821 -3.14 32.26 -14.19
CA ALA A 821 -3.53 32.61 -15.56
C ALA A 821 -2.88 33.93 -16.03
N GLU A 822 -2.83 34.93 -15.16
CA GLU A 822 -2.18 36.22 -15.44
C GLU A 822 -0.67 36.05 -15.65
N VAL A 823 0.00 35.33 -14.74
CA VAL A 823 1.44 35.08 -14.83
C VAL A 823 1.80 34.22 -16.05
N THR A 824 0.95 33.26 -16.41
CA THR A 824 1.14 32.46 -17.64
C THR A 824 1.12 33.35 -18.88
N ALA A 825 0.14 34.25 -18.98
CA ALA A 825 0.03 35.17 -20.11
C ALA A 825 1.25 36.11 -20.22
N ALA A 826 1.80 36.57 -19.10
CA ALA A 826 3.01 37.40 -19.07
C ALA A 826 4.24 36.69 -19.68
N TYR A 827 4.47 35.42 -19.33
CA TYR A 827 5.57 34.65 -19.91
C TYR A 827 5.31 34.25 -21.37
N GLU A 828 4.08 33.86 -21.73
CA GLU A 828 3.71 33.55 -23.11
C GLU A 828 3.85 34.76 -24.04
N ALA A 829 3.58 35.98 -23.55
CA ALA A 829 3.79 37.21 -24.30
C ALA A 829 5.28 37.45 -24.66
N HIS A 830 6.20 36.88 -23.89
CA HIS A 830 7.64 36.90 -24.15
C HIS A 830 8.12 35.71 -25.01
N GLY A 831 7.19 34.88 -25.50
CA GLY A 831 7.49 33.73 -26.37
C GLY A 831 7.87 32.45 -25.63
N SER A 832 7.72 32.40 -24.30
CA SER A 832 8.08 31.24 -23.50
C SER A 832 7.01 30.14 -23.55
N ALA A 833 7.45 28.88 -23.53
CA ALA A 833 6.56 27.75 -23.30
C ALA A 833 6.34 27.53 -21.80
N VAL A 834 5.12 27.72 -21.32
CA VAL A 834 4.77 27.59 -19.89
C VAL A 834 4.21 26.19 -19.58
N TYR A 835 4.72 25.59 -18.50
CA TYR A 835 4.29 24.29 -17.97
C TYR A 835 3.85 24.41 -16.51
N HIS A 836 2.78 23.72 -16.13
CA HIS A 836 2.23 23.75 -14.78
C HIS A 836 2.26 22.38 -14.13
N THR A 837 2.95 22.23 -13.00
CA THR A 837 3.07 20.92 -12.34
C THR A 837 1.73 20.34 -11.90
N GLN A 838 0.74 21.20 -11.62
CA GLN A 838 -0.62 20.81 -11.27
C GLN A 838 -1.43 20.23 -12.44
N VAL A 839 -1.09 20.56 -13.68
CA VAL A 839 -1.80 20.11 -14.89
C VAL A 839 -1.02 19.01 -15.59
N ASP A 840 0.25 19.29 -15.86
CA ASP A 840 1.16 18.46 -16.65
C ASP A 840 1.81 17.34 -15.82
N GLY A 841 1.61 17.34 -14.49
CA GLY A 841 2.34 16.47 -13.57
C GLY A 841 3.80 16.92 -13.43
N SER A 842 4.70 16.02 -13.05
CA SER A 842 6.12 16.36 -13.00
C SER A 842 6.64 16.75 -14.38
N VAL A 843 7.37 17.85 -14.46
CA VAL A 843 8.01 18.33 -15.70
C VAL A 843 9.49 17.95 -15.65
N THR A 844 9.97 17.18 -16.62
CA THR A 844 11.37 16.76 -16.70
C THR A 844 12.05 17.47 -17.87
N ILE A 845 13.14 18.16 -17.54
CA ILE A 845 14.03 18.85 -18.48
C ILE A 845 15.31 18.01 -18.59
N GLU A 846 15.68 17.61 -19.80
CA GLU A 846 16.92 16.92 -20.07
C GLU A 846 17.79 17.77 -21.00
N ILE A 847 19.03 18.03 -20.59
CA ILE A 847 20.03 18.75 -21.40
C ILE A 847 21.25 17.86 -21.56
N THR A 848 21.53 17.47 -22.79
CA THR A 848 22.74 16.70 -23.11
C THR A 848 24.00 17.56 -22.96
N PRO A 849 25.19 16.98 -22.76
CA PRO A 849 26.45 17.74 -22.76
C PRO A 849 26.70 18.53 -24.05
N GLN A 850 26.05 18.18 -25.16
CA GLN A 850 26.10 18.87 -26.45
C GLN A 850 25.09 20.02 -26.57
N GLY A 851 24.25 20.26 -25.55
CA GLY A 851 23.30 21.37 -25.51
C GLY A 851 21.92 21.09 -26.12
N ALA A 852 21.61 19.83 -26.49
CA ALA A 852 20.27 19.46 -26.90
C ALA A 852 19.33 19.45 -25.68
N LEU A 853 18.28 20.26 -25.74
CA LEU A 853 17.25 20.45 -24.72
C LEU A 853 16.01 19.63 -25.08
N GLN A 854 15.51 18.82 -24.14
CA GLN A 854 14.25 18.09 -24.27
C GLN A 854 13.38 18.32 -23.05
N VAL A 855 12.09 18.61 -23.28
CA VAL A 855 11.07 18.74 -22.24
C VAL A 855 10.11 17.56 -22.33
N SER A 856 9.81 16.94 -21.20
CA SER A 856 8.79 15.89 -21.10
C SER A 856 7.93 16.10 -19.85
N THR A 857 6.64 15.77 -19.98
CA THR A 857 5.66 15.89 -18.89
C THR A 857 5.15 14.51 -18.51
N PHE A 858 4.89 14.27 -17.23
CA PHE A 858 4.39 12.98 -16.77
C PHE A 858 2.98 12.70 -17.29
N ARG A 859 2.11 13.70 -17.26
CA ARG A 859 0.80 13.63 -17.91
C ARG A 859 0.97 14.14 -19.34
N GLN A 860 0.47 13.37 -20.31
CA GLN A 860 0.42 13.83 -21.69
C GLN A 860 -0.46 15.08 -21.76
N ARG A 861 0.08 16.15 -22.35
CA ARG A 861 -0.67 17.37 -22.65
C ARG A 861 -1.84 16.96 -23.54
N THR A 862 -3.04 16.88 -22.96
CA THR A 862 -4.24 16.87 -23.78
C THR A 862 -4.34 18.29 -24.29
N LEU A 863 -3.73 18.56 -25.44
CA LEU A 863 -4.09 19.74 -26.23
C LEU A 863 -5.62 19.77 -26.24
N PRO A 864 -6.27 20.88 -25.86
CA PRO A 864 -7.71 20.96 -25.91
C PRO A 864 -8.11 20.48 -27.30
N ARG A 865 -8.86 19.37 -27.35
CA ARG A 865 -9.43 18.87 -28.59
C ARG A 865 -10.19 20.04 -29.19
N GLU A 866 -9.64 20.61 -30.25
CA GLU A 866 -10.41 21.43 -31.15
C GLU A 866 -11.70 20.69 -31.46
N ALA A 867 -12.79 21.42 -31.26
CA ALA A 867 -14.16 21.11 -31.59
C ALA A 867 -14.33 19.96 -32.61
N SER A 868 -14.68 18.77 -32.12
CA SER A 868 -15.33 17.75 -32.94
C SER A 868 -16.16 16.83 -32.06
N ALA A 869 -17.34 17.30 -31.67
CA ALA A 869 -18.61 16.63 -31.96
C ALA A 869 -19.74 17.43 -31.30
N ALA A 870 -20.60 17.98 -32.13
CA ALA A 870 -21.83 18.64 -31.75
C ALA A 870 -22.67 17.77 -30.80
N ILE A 871 -22.83 18.24 -29.56
CA ILE A 871 -24.03 17.97 -28.78
C ILE A 871 -24.74 19.32 -28.71
N THR A 872 -25.67 19.50 -29.63
CA THR A 872 -26.61 20.60 -29.64
C THR A 872 -27.41 20.57 -28.34
N PRO A 873 -27.45 21.65 -27.54
CA PRO A 873 -28.43 21.75 -26.46
C PRO A 873 -29.78 22.13 -27.07
N GLN A 874 -30.73 21.19 -27.05
CA GLN A 874 -32.16 21.49 -27.01
C GLN A 874 -32.72 21.01 -25.68
#